data_AF-A0A0J1HAY7-F1
#
_entry.id   AF-A0A0J1HAY7-F1
#
_cell.length_a   1.000
_cell.length_b   1.000
_cell.length_c   1.000
_cell.angle_alpha   90.00
_cell.angle_beta   90.00
_cell.angle_gamma   90.00
#
_symmetry.space_group_name_H-M   'P 1'
#
loop_
_entity.id
_entity.type
_entity.pdbx_description
1 polymer ?
#
loop_
_entity_poly.entity_id
_entity_poly.type
_entity_poly.pdbx_seq_one_letter_code
_entity_poly.pdbx_strand_id
1 'polypeptide(L)'
;MLGLTASIAIAEVAEPTPEPVDLSVLKSMKGIQPAPVYGIEKYVKDKNAAIKLGKALFWEMQAGSQGQSCASCHFHAGADNRIKNQLSPGLKHTEEDKREIFDPTRTGHGGPNYTLKKEDFPFRVYQNPDDRESYVMFDSDDVVSSQGVFASTFDDLFGADYDQHFTDGREGCTNINDIFHVTNIGTRRVEPRNTPTVINAIFNFRNFWDGRANNVFNGIDPFGRRNKDAKVMHFDRYSNTINLKEVNLVNSSAASQAVGPPGSDFEMTCASKAFQSMAKKLLRLVPLGLQQVDKTDSVLGYLSAYPNNGLRTSYRQMIQDAFHEDLWGYSRKIDDFEQIEHNFSLFWGLAIQLYEATLISDDSRYDQYVEGDKYALTDEEIKGMELFVGKGKCINCHSGPEFSKAATHLNPEQQEGGLVERMIMGDNNAAIYDNGFYNIGVRPTKEDIGLGGDDPWGNPLSFTRQAQQMAAGKNVPDSFEVDHNTFEVDPNEPVKSDERNAVDGSFKVPSLRNVELTGPYMHNGSMSTLFQVVTFYNRGGNREDMMEGHGDSTGFGENGSNLDPDINNLGLTLEEKYALVAFLKTLTDERVRWEKAPFDHPQLHVPVGAIGDEYAVTDNGNGIAEEEWMEVPMVGAGGRYAKGLSPIEPFMNDKPVSSVYAKDDYPSVKYRYKVTFDVTSNDYADGATIDMNSVNVINGPDPLLGKLENHGNGSFTYTATRAKDATFTYTVKDSYGNLSNVATVTIKVSY
;
A
#
# COMPACT_ATOMS: atom_id res chain seq x y z
N MET A 1 27.48 15.85 71.89
CA MET A 1 27.27 14.48 71.35
C MET A 1 26.85 14.63 69.91
N LEU A 2 27.58 13.98 69.01
CA LEU A 2 27.43 14.06 67.57
C LEU A 2 26.06 13.50 67.13
N GLY A 3 25.42 14.19 66.19
CA GLY A 3 24.35 13.60 65.36
C GLY A 3 24.97 12.81 64.22
N LEU A 4 24.50 11.59 64.01
CA LEU A 4 24.71 10.84 62.77
C LEU A 4 23.39 10.79 62.01
N THR A 5 23.33 11.49 60.89
CA THR A 5 22.37 11.24 59.82
C THR A 5 22.97 10.16 58.90
N ALA A 6 22.33 9.00 58.83
CA ALA A 6 22.69 7.96 57.86
C ALA A 6 22.00 8.27 56.53
N SER A 7 22.79 8.60 55.50
CA SER A 7 22.32 8.61 54.10
C SER A 7 22.32 7.18 53.58
N ILE A 8 21.15 6.67 53.18
CA ILE A 8 21.02 5.44 52.42
C ILE A 8 21.32 5.80 50.96
N ALA A 9 22.41 5.29 50.42
CA ALA A 9 22.67 5.32 48.99
C ALA A 9 21.79 4.26 48.32
N ILE A 10 20.85 4.69 47.49
CA ILE A 10 20.16 3.81 46.53
C ILE A 10 21.19 3.54 45.43
N ALA A 11 21.61 2.29 45.28
CA ALA A 11 22.40 1.87 44.13
C ALA A 11 21.47 1.90 42.90
N GLU A 12 21.84 2.71 41.91
CA GLU A 12 21.32 2.59 40.54
C GLU A 12 21.58 1.16 40.06
N VAL A 13 20.51 0.40 39.86
CA VAL A 13 20.58 -0.86 39.13
C VAL A 13 20.82 -0.46 37.69
N ALA A 14 22.04 -0.66 37.19
CA ALA A 14 22.32 -0.51 35.77
C ALA A 14 21.33 -1.39 35.00
N GLU A 15 20.57 -0.77 34.09
CA GLU A 15 19.69 -1.52 33.19
C GLU A 15 20.53 -2.58 32.46
N PRO A 16 20.02 -3.82 32.31
CA PRO A 16 20.72 -4.83 31.55
C PRO A 16 20.97 -4.31 30.14
N THR A 17 22.23 -4.40 29.69
CA THR A 17 22.59 -4.13 28.29
C THR A 17 21.66 -4.94 27.38
N PRO A 18 20.94 -4.31 26.42
CA PRO A 18 20.06 -5.04 25.53
C PRO A 18 20.83 -6.17 24.85
N GLU A 19 20.24 -7.36 24.79
CA GLU A 19 20.83 -8.44 24.00
C GLU A 19 20.94 -8.01 22.52
N PRO A 20 22.00 -8.40 21.80
CA PRO A 20 22.11 -8.10 20.38
C PRO A 20 20.90 -8.64 19.62
N VAL A 21 20.26 -7.80 18.83
CA VAL A 21 19.13 -8.21 17.98
C VAL A 21 19.62 -9.16 16.89
N ASP A 22 18.99 -10.33 16.75
CA ASP A 22 19.34 -11.28 15.69
C ASP A 22 18.78 -10.81 14.34
N LEU A 23 19.62 -10.15 13.55
CA LEU A 23 19.26 -9.67 12.22
C LEU A 23 19.22 -10.80 11.16
N SER A 24 19.63 -12.03 11.49
CA SER A 24 19.61 -13.15 10.53
C SER A 24 18.20 -13.63 10.17
N VAL A 25 17.18 -13.19 10.93
CA VAL A 25 15.76 -13.44 10.66
C VAL A 25 15.25 -12.69 9.42
N LEU A 26 15.90 -11.57 9.08
CA LEU A 26 15.63 -10.79 7.88
C LEU A 26 16.27 -11.48 6.66
N LYS A 27 15.46 -11.75 5.63
CA LYS A 27 15.87 -12.50 4.43
C LYS A 27 15.84 -11.62 3.17
N SER A 28 16.69 -11.94 2.22
CA SER A 28 16.71 -11.34 0.88
C SER A 28 15.55 -11.88 0.04
N MET A 29 15.00 -11.05 -0.85
CA MET A 29 14.05 -11.51 -1.89
C MET A 29 14.74 -12.02 -3.14
N LYS A 30 16.06 -11.81 -3.26
CA LYS A 30 16.81 -12.11 -4.46
C LYS A 30 16.67 -13.58 -4.84
N GLY A 31 16.12 -13.81 -6.04
CA GLY A 31 15.94 -15.16 -6.59
C GLY A 31 14.76 -15.96 -6.02
N ILE A 32 13.97 -15.41 -5.09
CA ILE A 32 12.74 -16.04 -4.62
C ILE A 32 11.75 -16.13 -5.79
N GLN A 33 11.22 -17.34 -6.03
CA GLN A 33 10.33 -17.65 -7.14
C GLN A 33 8.90 -17.81 -6.64
N PRO A 34 7.87 -17.24 -7.29
CA PRO A 34 6.49 -17.41 -6.86
C PRO A 34 6.07 -18.88 -6.71
N ALA A 35 5.09 -19.12 -5.83
CA ALA A 35 4.55 -20.46 -5.60
C ALA A 35 4.07 -21.11 -6.92
N PRO A 36 4.38 -22.39 -7.17
CA PRO A 36 4.02 -23.06 -8.41
C PRO A 36 2.49 -23.23 -8.51
N VAL A 37 1.97 -23.05 -9.72
CA VAL A 37 0.55 -23.27 -10.07
C VAL A 37 0.43 -24.59 -10.81
N TYR A 38 0.15 -25.67 -10.10
CA TYR A 38 -0.01 -26.99 -10.69
C TYR A 38 -1.28 -27.08 -11.55
N GLY A 39 -1.18 -27.67 -12.74
CA GLY A 39 -2.32 -27.82 -13.65
C GLY A 39 -2.54 -26.64 -14.60
N ILE A 40 -1.77 -25.55 -14.46
CA ILE A 40 -1.87 -24.38 -15.35
C ILE A 40 -1.58 -24.74 -16.82
N GLU A 41 -0.74 -25.75 -17.06
CA GLU A 41 -0.38 -26.26 -18.39
C GLU A 41 -1.55 -26.89 -19.14
N LYS A 42 -2.66 -27.22 -18.45
CA LYS A 42 -3.91 -27.65 -19.07
C LYS A 42 -4.64 -26.51 -19.80
N TYR A 43 -4.32 -25.27 -19.45
CA TYR A 43 -4.97 -24.08 -20.00
C TYR A 43 -3.99 -23.25 -20.84
N VAL A 44 -2.80 -22.98 -20.28
CA VAL A 44 -1.74 -22.18 -20.91
C VAL A 44 -0.81 -23.10 -21.69
N LYS A 45 -0.72 -22.89 -23.00
CA LYS A 45 0.20 -23.64 -23.88
C LYS A 45 1.57 -22.97 -24.02
N ASP A 46 1.63 -21.64 -23.94
CA ASP A 46 2.86 -20.86 -24.00
C ASP A 46 2.81 -19.72 -22.98
N LYS A 47 3.65 -19.82 -21.95
CA LYS A 47 3.71 -18.83 -20.87
C LYS A 47 4.21 -17.46 -21.36
N ASN A 48 5.15 -17.40 -22.30
CA ASN A 48 5.67 -16.13 -22.80
C ASN A 48 4.63 -15.41 -23.66
N ALA A 49 3.84 -16.16 -24.44
CA ALA A 49 2.69 -15.59 -25.15
C ALA A 49 1.63 -15.07 -24.17
N ALA A 50 1.36 -15.82 -23.09
CA ALA A 50 0.44 -15.39 -22.04
C ALA A 50 0.93 -14.12 -21.30
N ILE A 51 2.23 -14.00 -21.00
CA ILE A 51 2.82 -12.78 -20.41
C ILE A 51 2.63 -11.57 -21.32
N LYS A 52 2.84 -11.73 -22.64
CA LYS A 52 2.59 -10.65 -23.62
C LYS A 52 1.11 -10.24 -23.61
N LEU A 53 0.20 -11.21 -23.59
CA LEU A 53 -1.23 -10.92 -23.47
C LEU A 53 -1.53 -10.21 -22.14
N GLY A 54 -0.96 -10.67 -21.03
CA GLY A 54 -1.16 -10.10 -19.70
C GLY A 54 -0.73 -8.65 -19.63
N LYS A 55 0.48 -8.33 -20.08
CA LYS A 55 0.96 -6.94 -20.15
C LYS A 55 0.07 -6.10 -21.07
N ALA A 56 -0.35 -6.63 -22.22
CA ALA A 56 -1.24 -5.89 -23.11
C ALA A 56 -2.63 -5.64 -22.50
N LEU A 57 -3.21 -6.60 -21.76
CA LEU A 57 -4.52 -6.44 -21.12
C LEU A 57 -4.48 -5.52 -19.89
N PHE A 58 -3.45 -5.65 -19.05
CA PHE A 58 -3.27 -4.84 -17.85
C PHE A 58 -3.26 -3.34 -18.18
N TRP A 59 -2.61 -2.97 -19.29
CA TRP A 59 -2.47 -1.60 -19.75
C TRP A 59 -3.57 -1.13 -20.72
N GLU A 60 -4.52 -1.98 -21.14
CA GLU A 60 -5.46 -1.64 -22.23
C GLU A 60 -6.56 -0.65 -21.80
N MET A 61 -6.42 0.61 -22.22
CA MET A 61 -7.43 1.66 -21.99
C MET A 61 -8.76 1.40 -22.71
N GLN A 62 -8.74 0.59 -23.78
CA GLN A 62 -9.95 0.19 -24.48
C GLN A 62 -10.68 -0.96 -23.77
N ALA A 63 -10.16 -1.54 -22.67
CA ALA A 63 -10.82 -2.64 -21.99
C ALA A 63 -11.97 -2.14 -21.11
N GLY A 64 -11.65 -1.19 -20.23
CA GLY A 64 -12.62 -0.54 -19.39
C GLY A 64 -13.48 0.48 -20.13
N SER A 65 -14.49 0.93 -19.43
CA SER A 65 -15.33 2.06 -19.79
C SER A 65 -14.61 3.37 -19.54
N GLN A 66 -14.91 4.36 -20.38
CA GLN A 66 -14.43 5.74 -20.20
C GLN A 66 -12.90 5.84 -20.07
N GLY A 67 -12.16 4.93 -20.74
CA GLY A 67 -10.69 4.92 -20.79
C GLY A 67 -9.99 4.24 -19.61
N GLN A 68 -10.73 3.62 -18.67
CA GLN A 68 -10.15 2.92 -17.52
C GLN A 68 -9.46 1.60 -17.91
N SER A 69 -8.40 1.26 -17.17
CA SER A 69 -7.64 0.01 -17.30
C SER A 69 -7.18 -0.44 -15.91
N CYS A 70 -6.56 -1.61 -15.76
CA CYS A 70 -5.91 -1.93 -14.48
C CYS A 70 -4.80 -0.91 -14.20
N ALA A 71 -4.04 -0.52 -15.22
CA ALA A 71 -2.94 0.42 -15.09
C ALA A 71 -3.36 1.83 -14.65
N SER A 72 -4.60 2.29 -14.89
CA SER A 72 -5.02 3.64 -14.47
C SER A 72 -5.07 3.83 -12.95
N CYS A 73 -5.16 2.73 -12.19
CA CYS A 73 -5.06 2.72 -10.73
C CYS A 73 -3.66 2.31 -10.22
N HIS A 74 -2.78 1.83 -11.11
CA HIS A 74 -1.52 1.15 -10.73
C HIS A 74 -0.28 1.67 -11.48
N PHE A 75 -0.34 2.86 -12.07
CA PHE A 75 0.70 3.38 -12.96
C PHE A 75 1.96 3.89 -12.23
N HIS A 76 1.90 4.11 -10.91
CA HIS A 76 3.00 4.68 -10.13
C HIS A 76 3.55 3.65 -9.14
N ALA A 77 4.68 3.01 -9.45
CA ALA A 77 5.23 1.90 -8.65
C ALA A 77 4.18 0.79 -8.33
N GLY A 78 3.23 0.58 -9.26
CA GLY A 78 2.13 -0.35 -9.07
C GLY A 78 0.96 0.18 -8.24
N ALA A 79 0.98 1.43 -7.79
CA ALA A 79 -0.05 2.08 -6.97
C ALA A 79 -0.55 3.38 -7.65
N ASP A 80 -1.35 4.16 -6.91
CA ASP A 80 -1.91 5.44 -7.34
C ASP A 80 -1.39 6.58 -6.48
N ASN A 81 -0.80 7.59 -7.10
CA ASN A 81 -0.26 8.75 -6.42
C ASN A 81 -1.01 10.06 -6.73
N ARG A 82 -2.19 9.97 -7.36
CA ARG A 82 -3.02 11.15 -7.65
C ARG A 82 -3.50 11.80 -6.35
N ILE A 83 -3.82 13.09 -6.43
CA ILE A 83 -4.27 13.89 -5.27
C ILE A 83 -5.64 14.54 -5.46
N LYS A 84 -6.16 14.55 -6.68
CA LYS A 84 -7.43 15.22 -7.03
C LYS A 84 -8.50 14.20 -7.39
N ASN A 85 -9.71 14.42 -6.90
CA ASN A 85 -10.82 13.47 -6.99
C ASN A 85 -10.44 12.07 -6.47
N GLN A 86 -9.85 12.02 -5.27
CA GLN A 86 -9.39 10.75 -4.65
C GLN A 86 -10.10 10.44 -3.34
N LEU A 87 -11.15 11.18 -2.95
CA LEU A 87 -11.91 10.92 -1.74
C LEU A 87 -13.12 10.03 -2.03
N SER A 88 -13.26 8.96 -1.27
CA SER A 88 -14.44 8.10 -1.20
C SER A 88 -15.09 8.31 0.18
N PRO A 89 -16.42 8.44 0.27
CA PRO A 89 -17.06 8.48 1.58
C PRO A 89 -16.95 7.09 2.23
N GLY A 90 -17.26 6.96 3.51
CA GLY A 90 -17.23 5.71 4.27
C GLY A 90 -18.15 4.57 3.75
N LEU A 91 -18.10 4.20 2.47
CA LEU A 91 -18.98 3.28 1.75
C LEU A 91 -19.00 1.86 2.35
N LYS A 92 -17.99 1.51 3.15
CA LYS A 92 -17.90 0.22 3.86
C LYS A 92 -18.51 0.24 5.26
N HIS A 93 -19.01 1.38 5.71
CA HIS A 93 -19.60 1.53 7.03
C HIS A 93 -20.74 0.53 7.24
N THR A 94 -20.82 -0.12 8.39
CA THR A 94 -21.84 -1.14 8.70
C THR A 94 -23.23 -0.52 8.85
N GLU A 95 -23.31 0.71 9.34
CA GLU A 95 -24.50 1.56 9.35
C GLU A 95 -24.70 2.24 7.98
N GLU A 96 -25.84 1.98 7.34
CA GLU A 96 -26.13 2.40 5.96
C GLU A 96 -26.24 3.91 5.79
N ASP A 97 -26.76 4.63 6.79
CA ASP A 97 -26.95 6.08 6.80
C ASP A 97 -25.64 6.89 6.86
N LYS A 98 -24.50 6.21 7.08
CA LYS A 98 -23.16 6.80 7.07
C LYS A 98 -22.36 6.56 5.79
N ARG A 99 -22.81 5.67 4.90
CA ARG A 99 -22.04 5.26 3.70
C ARG A 99 -21.89 6.34 2.63
N GLU A 100 -22.68 7.41 2.72
CA GLU A 100 -22.89 8.37 1.64
C GLU A 100 -22.61 9.82 2.06
N ILE A 101 -21.82 10.00 3.11
CA ILE A 101 -21.47 11.31 3.66
C ILE A 101 -19.98 11.53 3.45
N PHE A 102 -19.62 12.60 2.75
CA PHE A 102 -18.25 13.06 2.66
C PHE A 102 -17.93 13.97 3.84
N ASP A 103 -16.87 13.64 4.55
CA ASP A 103 -16.38 14.47 5.64
C ASP A 103 -15.55 15.66 5.13
N PRO A 104 -15.56 16.80 5.86
CA PRO A 104 -14.62 17.86 5.59
C PRO A 104 -13.20 17.40 5.89
N THR A 105 -12.27 17.73 5.00
CA THR A 105 -10.83 17.62 5.28
C THR A 105 -10.36 18.69 6.27
N ARG A 106 -9.15 18.55 6.84
CA ARG A 106 -8.60 19.55 7.79
C ARG A 106 -8.45 20.94 7.20
N THR A 107 -8.26 21.05 5.88
CA THR A 107 -8.00 22.34 5.22
C THR A 107 -9.05 22.76 4.20
N GLY A 108 -10.13 21.99 4.02
CA GLY A 108 -11.10 22.23 2.97
C GLY A 108 -12.38 21.42 3.13
N HIS A 109 -13.30 21.60 2.19
CA HIS A 109 -14.62 20.95 2.23
C HIS A 109 -14.53 19.43 1.99
N GLY A 110 -13.45 18.92 1.41
CA GLY A 110 -13.35 17.50 1.04
C GLY A 110 -14.32 17.12 -0.08
N GLY A 111 -14.57 15.82 -0.21
CA GLY A 111 -15.53 15.28 -1.17
C GLY A 111 -15.07 15.24 -2.63
N PRO A 112 -16.04 15.09 -3.56
CA PRO A 112 -15.78 14.94 -4.98
C PRO A 112 -14.95 16.09 -5.57
N ASN A 113 -13.99 15.73 -6.42
CA ASN A 113 -13.06 16.64 -7.10
C ASN A 113 -12.16 17.52 -6.21
N TYR A 114 -12.17 17.32 -4.89
CA TYR A 114 -11.23 17.99 -3.98
C TYR A 114 -9.78 17.64 -4.33
N THR A 115 -8.89 18.62 -4.17
CA THR A 115 -7.43 18.43 -4.32
C THR A 115 -6.78 18.34 -2.95
N LEU A 116 -6.35 17.13 -2.59
CA LEU A 116 -5.70 16.81 -1.32
C LEU A 116 -4.41 17.62 -1.12
N LYS A 117 -4.21 18.09 0.11
CA LYS A 117 -3.02 18.79 0.57
C LYS A 117 -2.31 17.97 1.64
N LYS A 118 -1.02 18.21 1.85
CA LYS A 118 -0.24 17.47 2.86
C LYS A 118 -0.81 17.66 4.28
N GLU A 119 -1.37 18.83 4.54
CA GLU A 119 -1.98 19.23 5.82
C GLU A 119 -3.33 18.54 6.10
N ASP A 120 -3.96 17.95 5.08
CA ASP A 120 -5.18 17.15 5.27
C ASP A 120 -4.88 15.83 5.99
N PHE A 121 -3.62 15.39 5.98
CA PHE A 121 -3.17 14.17 6.62
C PHE A 121 -2.52 14.41 8.00
N PRO A 122 -2.59 13.44 8.92
CA PRO A 122 -3.40 12.23 8.83
C PRO A 122 -4.89 12.52 9.03
N PHE A 123 -5.76 11.59 8.61
CA PHE A 123 -7.22 11.75 8.76
C PHE A 123 -7.73 11.58 10.20
N ARG A 124 -6.85 11.15 11.12
CA ARG A 124 -7.09 11.23 12.57
C ARG A 124 -5.92 11.90 13.25
N VAL A 125 -6.18 13.01 13.92
CA VAL A 125 -5.15 13.86 14.55
C VAL A 125 -5.38 13.92 16.05
N TYR A 126 -4.33 13.59 16.80
CA TYR A 126 -4.30 13.70 18.26
C TYR A 126 -3.57 14.98 18.69
N GLN A 127 -3.97 15.53 19.84
CA GLN A 127 -3.30 16.67 20.47
C GLN A 127 -1.83 16.35 20.76
N ASN A 128 -1.55 15.14 21.25
CA ASN A 128 -0.22 14.57 21.30
C ASN A 128 -0.15 13.39 20.31
N PRO A 129 0.59 13.51 19.20
CA PRO A 129 0.63 12.47 18.17
C PRO A 129 1.26 11.15 18.61
N ASP A 130 2.02 11.15 19.71
CA ASP A 130 2.66 9.97 20.32
C ASP A 130 1.83 9.37 21.48
N ASP A 131 0.64 9.91 21.76
CA ASP A 131 -0.26 9.43 22.81
C ASP A 131 -1.68 9.27 22.28
N ARG A 132 -2.08 8.02 22.04
CA ARG A 132 -3.42 7.66 21.56
C ARG A 132 -4.53 7.97 22.56
N GLU A 133 -4.20 8.26 23.82
CA GLU A 133 -5.15 8.64 24.87
C GLU A 133 -5.37 10.16 24.94
N SER A 134 -4.61 10.94 24.16
CA SER A 134 -4.76 12.38 24.10
C SER A 134 -6.00 12.80 23.28
N TYR A 135 -6.41 14.05 23.43
CA TYR A 135 -7.63 14.57 22.79
C TYR A 135 -7.54 14.51 21.25
N VAL A 136 -8.61 14.04 20.60
CA VAL A 136 -8.71 13.98 19.14
C VAL A 136 -9.09 15.37 18.61
N MET A 137 -8.20 15.99 17.85
CA MET A 137 -8.38 17.32 17.27
C MET A 137 -9.13 17.31 15.94
N PHE A 138 -9.04 16.20 15.21
CA PHE A 138 -9.69 16.01 13.91
C PHE A 138 -9.87 14.52 13.64
N ASP A 139 -10.98 14.16 13.02
CA ASP A 139 -11.28 12.81 12.58
C ASP A 139 -12.11 12.83 11.29
N SER A 140 -11.85 11.87 10.41
CA SER A 140 -12.63 11.62 9.20
C SER A 140 -12.59 10.13 8.85
N ASP A 141 -13.72 9.59 8.40
CA ASP A 141 -13.86 8.21 7.91
C ASP A 141 -13.69 8.07 6.38
N ASP A 142 -13.59 9.19 5.67
CA ASP A 142 -13.29 9.23 4.24
C ASP A 142 -12.01 8.45 3.92
N VAL A 143 -11.99 7.88 2.71
CA VAL A 143 -10.91 7.06 2.19
C VAL A 143 -10.22 7.79 1.04
N VAL A 144 -8.89 7.77 1.01
CA VAL A 144 -8.12 8.17 -0.17
C VAL A 144 -7.86 6.95 -1.05
N SER A 145 -8.33 6.97 -2.29
CA SER A 145 -8.11 5.90 -3.28
C SER A 145 -8.23 6.37 -4.73
N SER A 146 -8.01 5.43 -5.65
CA SER A 146 -8.15 5.62 -7.08
C SER A 146 -9.58 5.96 -7.50
N GLN A 147 -9.69 6.94 -8.38
CA GLN A 147 -10.90 7.15 -9.17
C GLN A 147 -10.99 6.15 -10.32
N GLY A 148 -12.18 5.60 -10.51
CA GLY A 148 -12.49 4.70 -11.62
C GLY A 148 -13.50 5.32 -12.59
N VAL A 149 -14.71 4.79 -12.74
CA VAL A 149 -15.71 5.26 -13.72
C VAL A 149 -16.71 6.26 -13.14
N PHE A 150 -17.37 7.04 -14.00
CA PHE A 150 -18.60 7.75 -13.63
C PHE A 150 -19.73 6.75 -13.34
N ALA A 151 -20.60 7.10 -12.40
CA ALA A 151 -21.82 6.35 -12.12
C ALA A 151 -22.66 6.25 -13.40
N SER A 152 -22.76 5.06 -13.99
CA SER A 152 -23.43 4.84 -15.26
C SER A 152 -23.84 3.38 -15.45
N THR A 153 -24.84 3.15 -16.29
CA THR A 153 -25.30 1.79 -16.69
C THR A 153 -24.90 1.51 -18.13
N PHE A 154 -24.42 0.30 -18.38
CA PHE A 154 -24.06 -0.15 -19.72
C PHE A 154 -25.30 -0.31 -20.61
N ASP A 155 -25.29 0.32 -21.78
CA ASP A 155 -26.38 0.26 -22.75
C ASP A 155 -26.14 -0.84 -23.79
N ASP A 156 -25.20 -0.58 -24.70
CA ASP A 156 -24.85 -1.48 -25.79
C ASP A 156 -23.39 -1.31 -26.25
N LEU A 157 -22.94 -2.32 -27.01
CA LEU A 157 -21.70 -2.19 -27.78
C LEU A 157 -22.02 -1.59 -29.14
N PHE A 158 -21.13 -0.72 -29.61
CA PHE A 158 -21.13 -0.08 -30.92
C PHE A 158 -22.25 0.97 -31.11
N GLY A 159 -22.79 1.52 -30.02
CA GLY A 159 -23.87 2.52 -30.03
C GLY A 159 -23.53 3.92 -29.51
N ALA A 160 -22.27 4.28 -29.26
CA ALA A 160 -21.93 5.49 -28.50
C ALA A 160 -21.41 6.71 -29.27
N ASP A 161 -21.72 7.87 -28.68
CA ASP A 161 -21.38 9.25 -29.06
C ASP A 161 -20.50 9.91 -27.97
N TYR A 162 -19.61 9.12 -27.34
CA TYR A 162 -18.70 9.58 -26.27
C TYR A 162 -17.36 10.08 -26.81
N ASP A 163 -16.68 10.89 -26.01
CA ASP A 163 -15.41 11.54 -26.35
C ASP A 163 -14.35 10.55 -26.90
N GLN A 164 -13.91 10.82 -28.13
CA GLN A 164 -12.97 10.00 -28.89
C GLN A 164 -11.50 10.19 -28.47
N HIS A 165 -11.19 11.10 -27.54
CA HIS A 165 -9.79 11.41 -27.22
C HIS A 165 -9.06 10.26 -26.49
N PHE A 166 -9.73 9.57 -25.55
CA PHE A 166 -9.10 8.52 -24.72
C PHE A 166 -9.94 7.24 -24.57
N THR A 167 -11.01 7.12 -25.34
CA THR A 167 -11.85 5.91 -25.40
C THR A 167 -11.91 5.40 -26.83
N ASP A 168 -12.30 4.13 -27.01
CA ASP A 168 -12.53 3.58 -28.36
C ASP A 168 -13.85 4.07 -29.00
N GLY A 169 -14.72 4.75 -28.24
CA GLY A 169 -16.03 5.22 -28.68
C GLY A 169 -17.02 4.10 -29.05
N ARG A 170 -16.76 2.85 -28.67
CA ARG A 170 -17.55 1.67 -29.08
C ARG A 170 -18.47 1.13 -28.00
N GLU A 171 -18.72 1.86 -26.93
CA GLU A 171 -19.64 1.42 -25.88
C GLU A 171 -20.46 2.58 -25.31
N GLY A 172 -21.76 2.36 -25.20
CA GLY A 172 -22.70 3.31 -24.64
C GLY A 172 -22.85 3.11 -23.15
N CYS A 173 -22.76 4.20 -22.40
CA CYS A 173 -23.09 4.23 -20.98
C CYS A 173 -24.00 5.40 -20.68
N THR A 174 -25.16 5.09 -20.08
CA THR A 174 -26.10 6.09 -19.62
C THR A 174 -25.75 6.49 -18.20
N ASN A 175 -25.47 7.79 -18.00
CA ASN A 175 -25.13 8.36 -16.70
C ASN A 175 -26.30 8.21 -15.71
N ILE A 176 -25.98 7.92 -14.45
CA ILE A 176 -26.93 7.91 -13.35
C ILE A 176 -26.47 8.88 -12.27
N ASN A 177 -27.42 9.46 -11.55
CA ASN A 177 -27.11 10.32 -10.42
C ASN A 177 -26.62 9.47 -9.25
N ASP A 178 -25.57 9.95 -8.60
CA ASP A 178 -24.95 9.34 -7.43
C ASP A 178 -24.27 10.45 -6.61
N ILE A 179 -23.86 10.14 -5.38
CA ILE A 179 -23.25 11.09 -4.43
C ILE A 179 -21.93 11.68 -4.90
N PHE A 180 -21.27 11.03 -5.86
CA PHE A 180 -20.06 11.51 -6.52
C PHE A 180 -20.42 12.60 -7.53
N HIS A 181 -20.73 13.79 -7.03
CA HIS A 181 -21.04 14.96 -7.86
C HIS A 181 -20.57 16.26 -7.21
N VAL A 182 -20.23 17.25 -8.02
CA VAL A 182 -20.08 18.64 -7.58
C VAL A 182 -21.32 19.40 -8.04
N THR A 183 -22.10 19.92 -7.10
CA THR A 183 -23.45 20.48 -7.34
C THR A 183 -24.41 19.43 -7.95
N ASN A 184 -24.73 19.52 -9.24
CA ASN A 184 -25.54 18.53 -9.97
C ASN A 184 -24.75 17.85 -11.11
N ILE A 185 -23.43 18.00 -11.13
CA ILE A 185 -22.57 17.48 -12.20
C ILE A 185 -21.80 16.29 -11.65
N GLY A 186 -22.00 15.11 -12.24
CA GLY A 186 -21.36 13.87 -11.79
C GLY A 186 -19.85 13.89 -12.00
N THR A 187 -19.10 13.40 -11.02
CA THR A 187 -17.65 13.14 -11.09
C THR A 187 -17.40 11.64 -11.13
N ARG A 188 -16.16 11.21 -11.36
CA ARG A 188 -15.80 9.79 -11.25
C ARG A 188 -15.96 9.32 -9.81
N ARG A 189 -16.43 8.07 -9.66
CA ARG A 189 -16.46 7.36 -8.39
C ARG A 189 -15.04 7.05 -7.92
N VAL A 190 -14.88 6.98 -6.60
CA VAL A 190 -13.61 6.65 -5.96
C VAL A 190 -13.76 5.37 -5.15
N GLU A 191 -12.80 4.47 -5.28
CA GLU A 191 -12.79 3.18 -4.59
C GLU A 191 -12.85 3.34 -3.06
N PRO A 192 -13.54 2.42 -2.36
CA PRO A 192 -13.76 2.53 -0.92
C PRO A 192 -12.57 2.03 -0.08
N ARG A 193 -11.44 1.68 -0.71
CA ARG A 193 -10.17 1.33 -0.06
C ARG A 193 -9.04 1.80 -0.95
N ASN A 194 -7.96 2.28 -0.35
CA ASN A 194 -6.74 2.70 -1.01
C ASN A 194 -6.17 1.59 -1.91
N THR A 195 -5.68 1.97 -3.08
CA THR A 195 -5.14 1.05 -4.08
C THR A 195 -3.73 0.59 -3.70
N PRO A 196 -3.51 -0.72 -3.41
CA PRO A 196 -2.17 -1.22 -3.07
C PRO A 196 -1.29 -1.41 -4.31
N THR A 197 0.01 -1.60 -4.09
CA THR A 197 0.93 -1.94 -5.19
C THR A 197 0.66 -3.34 -5.77
N VAL A 198 0.74 -3.48 -7.10
CA VAL A 198 0.75 -4.78 -7.81
C VAL A 198 2.14 -5.43 -7.86
N ILE A 199 3.21 -4.68 -7.56
CA ILE A 199 4.57 -5.22 -7.55
C ILE A 199 4.70 -6.20 -6.38
N ASN A 200 5.27 -7.38 -6.64
CA ASN A 200 5.30 -8.51 -5.70
C ASN A 200 3.92 -9.05 -5.27
N ALA A 201 2.79 -8.60 -5.86
CA ALA A 201 1.46 -9.08 -5.46
C ALA A 201 1.22 -10.56 -5.77
N ILE A 202 1.99 -11.14 -6.70
CA ILE A 202 2.00 -12.58 -6.99
C ILE A 202 2.33 -13.42 -5.76
N PHE A 203 3.07 -12.84 -4.79
CA PHE A 203 3.42 -13.53 -3.57
C PHE A 203 2.29 -13.52 -2.54
N ASN A 204 1.20 -12.76 -2.69
CA ASN A 204 0.11 -12.76 -1.70
C ASN A 204 -0.68 -14.09 -1.72
N PHE A 205 -0.93 -14.70 -0.54
CA PHE A 205 -1.75 -15.91 -0.45
C PHE A 205 -3.20 -15.66 -0.84
N ARG A 206 -3.77 -14.53 -0.39
CA ARG A 206 -5.04 -13.98 -0.87
C ARG A 206 -4.83 -12.52 -1.24
N ASN A 207 -5.46 -12.07 -2.32
CA ASN A 207 -5.34 -10.69 -2.79
C ASN A 207 -6.55 -9.83 -2.34
N PHE A 208 -6.43 -8.50 -2.53
CA PHE A 208 -7.20 -7.44 -1.87
C PHE A 208 -6.95 -7.33 -0.35
N TRP A 209 -7.29 -6.17 0.21
CA TRP A 209 -7.12 -5.87 1.65
C TRP A 209 -7.91 -6.80 2.57
N ASP A 210 -9.08 -7.28 2.15
CA ASP A 210 -9.94 -8.22 2.88
C ASP A 210 -9.72 -9.69 2.50
N GLY A 211 -8.76 -9.97 1.61
CA GLY A 211 -8.47 -11.33 1.16
C GLY A 211 -9.57 -11.98 0.31
N ARG A 212 -10.53 -11.21 -0.23
CA ARG A 212 -11.65 -11.80 -1.00
C ARG A 212 -11.22 -12.46 -2.32
N ALA A 213 -10.07 -12.06 -2.90
CA ALA A 213 -9.52 -12.76 -4.04
C ALA A 213 -8.85 -14.05 -3.58
N ASN A 214 -9.55 -15.15 -3.82
CA ASN A 214 -9.26 -16.48 -3.30
C ASN A 214 -7.96 -17.05 -3.87
N ASN A 215 -7.20 -17.79 -3.06
CA ASN A 215 -5.99 -18.50 -3.51
C ASN A 215 -6.27 -19.52 -4.63
N VAL A 216 -7.52 -19.96 -4.77
CA VAL A 216 -7.98 -20.85 -5.83
C VAL A 216 -8.70 -20.04 -6.90
N PHE A 217 -8.15 -19.97 -8.11
CA PHE A 217 -8.83 -19.35 -9.24
C PHE A 217 -9.82 -20.32 -9.90
N ASN A 218 -11.05 -19.84 -10.14
CA ASN A 218 -12.15 -20.60 -10.72
C ASN A 218 -12.40 -20.32 -12.22
N GLY A 219 -11.59 -19.43 -12.83
CA GLY A 219 -11.71 -19.06 -14.25
C GLY A 219 -12.71 -17.96 -14.57
N ILE A 220 -13.54 -17.52 -13.61
CA ILE A 220 -14.70 -16.64 -13.84
C ILE A 220 -14.65 -15.38 -12.98
N ASP A 221 -14.41 -15.51 -11.67
CA ASP A 221 -14.55 -14.43 -10.69
C ASP A 221 -13.53 -14.57 -9.53
N PRO A 222 -13.45 -13.58 -8.62
CA PRO A 222 -12.47 -13.58 -7.53
C PRO A 222 -12.68 -14.63 -6.43
N PHE A 223 -13.86 -15.26 -6.33
CA PHE A 223 -14.28 -15.96 -5.10
C PHE A 223 -13.90 -17.45 -5.08
N GLY A 224 -13.22 -17.94 -6.12
CA GLY A 224 -12.71 -19.31 -6.15
C GLY A 224 -13.82 -20.35 -6.00
N ARG A 225 -13.67 -21.30 -5.06
CA ARG A 225 -14.62 -22.41 -4.86
C ARG A 225 -15.97 -21.98 -4.28
N ARG A 226 -16.08 -20.74 -3.81
CA ARG A 226 -17.31 -20.21 -3.23
C ARG A 226 -18.38 -19.97 -4.29
N ASN A 227 -17.98 -19.61 -5.53
CA ASN A 227 -18.87 -19.66 -6.67
C ASN A 227 -18.98 -21.09 -7.23
N LYS A 228 -20.08 -21.78 -6.91
CA LYS A 228 -20.36 -23.13 -7.42
C LYS A 228 -20.77 -23.16 -8.90
N ASP A 229 -21.20 -22.03 -9.44
CA ASP A 229 -21.66 -21.90 -10.83
C ASP A 229 -20.51 -21.55 -11.79
N ALA A 230 -19.32 -21.24 -11.28
CA ALA A 230 -18.15 -20.97 -12.10
C ALA A 230 -17.75 -22.20 -12.92
N LYS A 231 -17.88 -22.09 -14.26
CA LYS A 231 -17.55 -23.14 -15.23
C LYS A 231 -17.02 -22.52 -16.52
N VAL A 232 -15.98 -23.12 -17.09
CA VAL A 232 -15.35 -22.74 -18.35
C VAL A 232 -15.78 -23.71 -19.46
N MET A 233 -15.99 -23.20 -20.68
CA MET A 233 -16.35 -24.00 -21.85
C MET A 233 -15.13 -24.71 -22.45
N HIS A 234 -15.15 -26.03 -22.53
CA HIS A 234 -14.16 -26.84 -23.24
C HIS A 234 -14.76 -27.47 -24.50
N PHE A 235 -14.13 -27.22 -25.63
CA PHE A 235 -14.48 -27.77 -26.93
C PHE A 235 -13.79 -29.11 -27.16
N ASP A 236 -14.59 -30.15 -27.37
CA ASP A 236 -14.09 -31.44 -27.86
C ASP A 236 -14.23 -31.49 -29.38
N ARG A 237 -13.09 -31.45 -30.08
CA ARG A 237 -13.02 -31.49 -31.54
C ARG A 237 -13.51 -32.80 -32.16
N TYR A 238 -13.51 -33.91 -31.40
CA TYR A 238 -13.89 -35.23 -31.91
C TYR A 238 -15.40 -35.42 -31.88
N SER A 239 -16.05 -35.03 -30.77
CA SER A 239 -17.51 -35.05 -30.66
C SER A 239 -18.16 -33.80 -31.26
N ASN A 240 -17.38 -32.73 -31.48
CA ASN A 240 -17.84 -31.41 -31.87
C ASN A 240 -18.86 -30.82 -30.88
N THR A 241 -18.61 -30.99 -29.58
CA THR A 241 -19.48 -30.53 -28.48
C THR A 241 -18.72 -29.65 -27.48
N ILE A 242 -19.45 -28.78 -26.78
CA ILE A 242 -18.95 -28.04 -25.62
C ILE A 242 -19.27 -28.80 -24.33
N ASN A 243 -18.29 -28.88 -23.43
CA ASN A 243 -18.45 -29.36 -22.07
C ASN A 243 -18.10 -28.24 -21.09
N LEU A 244 -18.97 -27.98 -20.10
CA LEU A 244 -18.68 -27.06 -19.01
C LEU A 244 -17.83 -27.76 -17.95
N LYS A 245 -16.68 -27.17 -17.60
CA LYS A 245 -15.75 -27.74 -16.62
C LYS A 245 -15.39 -26.73 -15.54
N GLU A 246 -15.18 -27.24 -14.34
CA GLU A 246 -14.62 -26.46 -13.24
C GLU A 246 -13.13 -26.18 -13.49
N VAL A 247 -12.71 -24.98 -13.09
CA VAL A 247 -11.30 -24.62 -12.96
C VAL A 247 -10.99 -24.50 -11.46
N ASN A 248 -9.84 -25.01 -11.06
CA ASN A 248 -9.44 -25.08 -9.66
C ASN A 248 -7.91 -24.98 -9.61
N LEU A 249 -7.40 -23.77 -9.83
CA LEU A 249 -5.96 -23.48 -9.86
C LEU A 249 -5.56 -22.87 -8.52
N VAL A 250 -4.87 -23.65 -7.69
CA VAL A 250 -4.31 -23.20 -6.40
C VAL A 250 -3.10 -22.29 -6.65
N ASN A 251 -2.75 -21.42 -5.69
CA ASN A 251 -1.69 -20.41 -5.82
C ASN A 251 -1.96 -19.41 -6.94
N SER A 252 -3.25 -19.09 -7.15
CA SER A 252 -3.70 -18.21 -8.23
C SER A 252 -4.58 -17.07 -7.74
N SER A 253 -4.27 -16.53 -6.55
CA SER A 253 -4.95 -15.36 -6.00
C SER A 253 -4.82 -14.12 -6.89
N ALA A 254 -3.72 -13.98 -7.63
CA ALA A 254 -3.50 -12.92 -8.60
C ALA A 254 -4.48 -13.03 -9.78
N ALA A 255 -4.73 -14.22 -10.33
CA ALA A 255 -5.74 -14.41 -11.37
C ALA A 255 -7.16 -14.15 -10.84
N SER A 256 -7.45 -14.58 -9.61
CA SER A 256 -8.71 -14.26 -8.91
C SER A 256 -8.89 -12.75 -8.76
N GLN A 257 -7.85 -12.01 -8.38
CA GLN A 257 -7.90 -10.56 -8.24
C GLN A 257 -8.10 -9.88 -9.59
N ALA A 258 -7.36 -10.30 -10.62
CA ALA A 258 -7.34 -9.64 -11.92
C ALA A 258 -8.70 -9.60 -12.63
N VAL A 259 -9.62 -10.53 -12.32
CA VAL A 259 -10.97 -10.59 -12.91
C VAL A 259 -12.01 -9.76 -12.15
N GLY A 260 -11.68 -9.21 -10.97
CA GLY A 260 -12.58 -8.35 -10.20
C GLY A 260 -12.79 -6.97 -10.84
N PRO A 261 -11.72 -6.17 -11.02
CA PRO A 261 -11.82 -4.79 -11.51
C PRO A 261 -12.58 -4.62 -12.82
N PRO A 262 -12.39 -5.47 -13.86
CA PRO A 262 -13.11 -5.32 -15.13
C PRO A 262 -14.63 -5.52 -15.02
N GLY A 263 -15.13 -6.11 -13.93
CA GLY A 263 -16.56 -6.27 -13.63
C GLY A 263 -17.10 -5.26 -12.61
N SER A 264 -16.28 -4.36 -12.08
CA SER A 264 -16.65 -3.38 -11.05
C SER A 264 -17.19 -2.09 -11.66
N ASP A 265 -18.34 -1.63 -11.13
CA ASP A 265 -18.99 -0.37 -11.51
C ASP A 265 -18.47 0.87 -10.76
N PHE A 266 -17.41 0.67 -9.98
CA PHE A 266 -16.58 1.74 -9.46
C PHE A 266 -15.24 1.80 -10.20
N GLU A 267 -14.64 0.66 -10.55
CA GLU A 267 -13.26 0.60 -11.07
C GLU A 267 -13.20 0.83 -12.59
N MET A 268 -13.63 -0.15 -13.38
CA MET A 268 -13.30 -0.20 -14.80
C MET A 268 -14.49 -0.22 -15.73
N THR A 269 -15.73 -0.45 -15.29
CA THR A 269 -16.85 -0.61 -16.22
C THR A 269 -18.11 0.11 -15.79
N CYS A 270 -18.94 0.54 -16.73
CA CYS A 270 -20.32 0.89 -16.41
C CYS A 270 -21.07 -0.34 -15.84
N ALA A 271 -22.05 -0.08 -14.97
CA ALA A 271 -22.78 -1.13 -14.27
C ALA A 271 -23.45 -2.11 -15.25
N SER A 272 -23.51 -3.39 -14.86
CA SER A 272 -24.13 -4.50 -15.62
C SER A 272 -23.43 -4.92 -16.93
N LYS A 273 -22.25 -4.41 -17.25
CA LYS A 273 -21.48 -4.90 -18.40
C LYS A 273 -20.91 -6.30 -18.13
N ALA A 274 -21.30 -7.26 -18.95
CA ALA A 274 -20.78 -8.62 -18.87
C ALA A 274 -19.34 -8.73 -19.43
N PHE A 275 -18.53 -9.63 -18.86
CA PHE A 275 -17.15 -9.90 -19.31
C PHE A 275 -17.09 -10.32 -20.79
N GLN A 276 -18.10 -11.06 -21.26
CA GLN A 276 -18.22 -11.44 -22.67
C GLN A 276 -18.41 -10.23 -23.60
N SER A 277 -19.09 -9.18 -23.13
CA SER A 277 -19.24 -7.92 -23.89
C SER A 277 -17.90 -7.21 -24.05
N MET A 278 -17.10 -7.15 -22.98
CA MET A 278 -15.73 -6.63 -23.06
C MET A 278 -14.89 -7.45 -24.05
N ALA A 279 -14.96 -8.79 -24.00
CA ALA A 279 -14.27 -9.66 -24.94
C ALA A 279 -14.68 -9.38 -26.40
N LYS A 280 -15.98 -9.30 -26.64
CA LYS A 280 -16.58 -9.01 -27.95
C LYS A 280 -16.13 -7.66 -28.50
N LYS A 281 -15.88 -6.68 -27.62
CA LYS A 281 -15.27 -5.39 -27.98
C LYS A 281 -13.79 -5.56 -28.35
N LEU A 282 -12.97 -6.03 -27.42
CA LEU A 282 -11.52 -6.12 -27.56
C LEU A 282 -11.08 -6.99 -28.75
N LEU A 283 -11.75 -8.11 -29.01
CA LEU A 283 -11.41 -8.99 -30.13
C LEU A 283 -11.56 -8.34 -31.52
N ARG A 284 -12.17 -7.16 -31.63
CA ARG A 284 -12.30 -6.36 -32.86
C ARG A 284 -11.40 -5.13 -32.90
N LEU A 285 -10.59 -4.93 -31.86
CA LEU A 285 -9.71 -3.79 -31.71
C LEU A 285 -8.25 -4.18 -31.95
N VAL A 286 -7.44 -3.16 -32.24
CA VAL A 286 -5.98 -3.29 -32.21
C VAL A 286 -5.56 -3.23 -30.74
N PRO A 287 -4.79 -4.22 -30.24
CA PRO A 287 -4.28 -4.18 -28.87
C PRO A 287 -3.47 -2.92 -28.61
N LEU A 288 -3.74 -2.24 -27.50
CA LEU A 288 -3.16 -0.96 -27.09
C LEU A 288 -3.36 0.15 -28.13
N GLY A 289 -4.47 0.11 -28.87
CA GLY A 289 -4.74 1.00 -30.01
C GLY A 289 -4.78 2.50 -29.68
N LEU A 290 -4.94 2.86 -28.40
CA LEU A 290 -4.92 4.23 -27.90
C LEU A 290 -3.54 4.65 -27.33
N GLN A 291 -2.56 3.75 -27.32
CA GLN A 291 -1.33 3.91 -26.56
C GLN A 291 -0.10 3.59 -27.42
N GLN A 292 0.98 4.34 -27.23
CA GLN A 292 2.27 3.96 -27.79
C GLN A 292 2.97 2.92 -26.91
N VAL A 293 3.77 2.05 -27.54
CA VAL A 293 4.63 1.07 -26.86
C VAL A 293 6.05 1.27 -27.32
N ASP A 294 7.01 1.38 -26.41
CA ASP A 294 8.40 1.60 -26.79
C ASP A 294 8.96 0.38 -27.56
N LYS A 295 9.78 0.62 -28.59
CA LYS A 295 10.41 -0.47 -29.36
C LYS A 295 11.32 -1.36 -28.52
N THR A 296 11.81 -0.83 -27.41
CA THR A 296 12.68 -1.51 -26.45
C THR A 296 11.92 -2.00 -25.21
N ASP A 297 10.59 -1.92 -25.18
CA ASP A 297 9.77 -2.58 -24.14
C ASP A 297 10.17 -4.06 -24.02
N SER A 298 10.38 -4.51 -22.79
CA SER A 298 10.98 -5.81 -22.47
C SER A 298 10.11 -7.00 -22.88
N VAL A 299 8.80 -6.80 -23.02
CA VAL A 299 7.81 -7.86 -23.30
C VAL A 299 7.14 -7.64 -24.66
N LEU A 300 6.72 -6.41 -24.93
CA LEU A 300 5.90 -6.02 -26.08
C LEU A 300 6.71 -5.36 -27.20
N GLY A 301 7.99 -5.05 -27.00
CA GLY A 301 8.80 -4.29 -27.96
C GLY A 301 8.82 -4.88 -29.38
N TYR A 302 8.85 -6.22 -29.50
CA TYR A 302 8.79 -6.90 -30.80
C TYR A 302 7.45 -6.73 -31.53
N LEU A 303 6.36 -6.59 -30.78
CA LEU A 303 5.01 -6.39 -31.32
C LEU A 303 4.68 -4.90 -31.52
N SER A 304 5.49 -3.98 -31.00
CA SER A 304 5.21 -2.55 -31.04
C SER A 304 4.98 -2.01 -32.48
N ALA A 305 3.94 -1.19 -32.64
CA ALA A 305 3.69 -0.43 -33.86
C ALA A 305 4.44 0.90 -33.93
N TYR A 306 5.28 1.25 -32.94
CA TYR A 306 5.95 2.55 -32.81
C TYR A 306 6.62 3.02 -34.13
N PRO A 307 6.41 4.30 -34.54
CA PRO A 307 5.82 5.40 -33.77
C PRO A 307 4.29 5.46 -33.72
N ASN A 308 3.58 4.49 -34.29
CA ASN A 308 2.12 4.44 -34.20
C ASN A 308 1.67 3.77 -32.90
N ASN A 309 0.42 4.03 -32.50
CA ASN A 309 -0.21 3.35 -31.37
C ASN A 309 -0.45 1.87 -31.66
N GLY A 310 -0.50 1.08 -30.59
CA GLY A 310 -0.89 -0.32 -30.60
C GLY A 310 0.21 -1.32 -30.98
N LEU A 311 -0.24 -2.56 -31.15
CA LEU A 311 0.59 -3.72 -31.47
C LEU A 311 0.29 -4.27 -32.87
N ARG A 312 1.30 -4.84 -33.53
CA ARG A 312 1.23 -5.53 -34.83
C ARG A 312 0.67 -6.95 -34.70
N THR A 313 -0.44 -7.09 -33.98
CA THR A 313 -1.14 -8.36 -33.72
C THR A 313 -2.63 -8.09 -33.43
N SER A 314 -3.38 -9.11 -33.04
CA SER A 314 -4.75 -8.99 -32.53
C SER A 314 -4.90 -9.74 -31.21
N TYR A 315 -5.87 -9.35 -30.38
CA TYR A 315 -6.18 -10.09 -29.15
C TYR A 315 -6.53 -11.55 -29.42
N ARG A 316 -7.23 -11.83 -30.53
CA ARG A 316 -7.51 -13.21 -30.96
C ARG A 316 -6.23 -13.99 -31.17
N GLN A 317 -5.26 -13.44 -31.90
CA GLN A 317 -3.98 -14.10 -32.13
C GLN A 317 -3.21 -14.28 -30.82
N MET A 318 -3.17 -13.26 -29.95
CA MET A 318 -2.47 -13.36 -28.66
C MET A 318 -3.06 -14.44 -27.74
N ILE A 319 -4.39 -14.57 -27.68
CA ILE A 319 -5.06 -15.67 -26.97
C ILE A 319 -4.74 -17.00 -27.63
N GLN A 320 -4.84 -17.08 -28.95
CA GLN A 320 -4.52 -18.28 -29.71
C GLN A 320 -3.07 -18.70 -29.55
N ASP A 321 -2.13 -17.78 -29.34
CA ASP A 321 -0.72 -18.08 -29.08
C ASP A 321 -0.49 -18.56 -27.63
N ALA A 322 -1.29 -18.07 -26.68
CA ALA A 322 -1.14 -18.33 -25.26
C ALA A 322 -1.87 -19.58 -24.74
N PHE A 323 -3.05 -19.91 -25.28
CA PHE A 323 -3.96 -20.91 -24.70
C PHE A 323 -4.29 -22.07 -25.66
N HIS A 324 -4.64 -23.23 -25.08
CA HIS A 324 -5.03 -24.43 -25.84
C HIS A 324 -6.31 -24.22 -26.64
N GLU A 325 -6.39 -24.88 -27.81
CA GLU A 325 -7.48 -24.74 -28.79
C GLU A 325 -8.85 -25.16 -28.23
N ASP A 326 -8.90 -26.09 -27.28
CA ASP A 326 -10.16 -26.50 -26.66
C ASP A 326 -10.84 -25.37 -25.89
N LEU A 327 -10.16 -24.26 -25.59
CA LEU A 327 -10.74 -23.11 -24.89
C LEU A 327 -11.32 -22.03 -25.82
N TRP A 328 -11.04 -22.07 -27.13
CA TRP A 328 -11.47 -21.03 -28.07
C TRP A 328 -11.88 -21.54 -29.47
N GLY A 329 -11.62 -22.81 -29.78
CA GLY A 329 -11.73 -23.38 -31.13
C GLY A 329 -13.14 -23.69 -31.62
N TYR A 330 -14.17 -23.61 -30.78
CA TYR A 330 -15.55 -23.85 -31.20
C TYR A 330 -16.06 -22.71 -32.09
N SER A 331 -16.44 -23.05 -33.32
CA SER A 331 -16.74 -22.09 -34.39
C SER A 331 -18.17 -21.53 -34.38
N ARG A 332 -19.07 -22.07 -33.56
CA ARG A 332 -20.46 -21.60 -33.46
C ARG A 332 -20.65 -20.71 -32.25
N LYS A 333 -21.60 -19.78 -32.36
CA LYS A 333 -22.00 -18.93 -31.24
C LYS A 333 -22.95 -19.65 -30.29
N ILE A 334 -22.87 -19.29 -29.02
CA ILE A 334 -23.76 -19.69 -27.92
C ILE A 334 -24.23 -18.38 -27.30
N ASP A 335 -25.53 -18.13 -27.30
CA ASP A 335 -26.14 -16.90 -26.80
C ASP A 335 -25.49 -15.62 -27.36
N ASP A 336 -25.29 -15.58 -28.68
CA ASP A 336 -24.66 -14.48 -29.45
C ASP A 336 -23.16 -14.21 -29.20
N PHE A 337 -22.50 -15.07 -28.43
CA PHE A 337 -21.06 -15.00 -28.16
C PHE A 337 -20.30 -16.22 -28.70
N GLU A 338 -19.08 -16.00 -29.16
CA GLU A 338 -18.13 -17.07 -29.46
C GLU A 338 -17.58 -17.71 -28.17
N GLN A 339 -17.08 -18.94 -28.25
CA GLN A 339 -16.46 -19.60 -27.09
C GLN A 339 -15.32 -18.76 -26.48
N ILE A 340 -14.51 -18.13 -27.33
CA ILE A 340 -13.41 -17.26 -26.89
C ILE A 340 -13.90 -16.05 -26.08
N GLU A 341 -15.13 -15.58 -26.35
CA GLU A 341 -15.75 -14.47 -25.62
C GLU A 341 -16.31 -14.96 -24.27
N HIS A 342 -16.92 -16.16 -24.24
CA HIS A 342 -17.39 -16.79 -22.99
C HIS A 342 -16.26 -17.08 -22.00
N ASN A 343 -15.12 -17.55 -22.49
CA ASN A 343 -13.97 -17.91 -21.65
C ASN A 343 -13.03 -16.73 -21.38
N PHE A 344 -13.41 -15.49 -21.72
CA PHE A 344 -12.46 -14.37 -21.70
C PHE A 344 -11.93 -14.04 -20.30
N SER A 345 -12.71 -14.24 -19.24
CA SER A 345 -12.26 -14.10 -17.85
C SER A 345 -11.11 -15.04 -17.49
N LEU A 346 -11.12 -16.28 -18.01
CA LEU A 346 -10.03 -17.23 -17.82
C LEU A 346 -8.75 -16.72 -18.49
N PHE A 347 -8.85 -16.26 -19.73
CA PHE A 347 -7.70 -15.74 -20.47
C PHE A 347 -7.14 -14.49 -19.81
N TRP A 348 -8.02 -13.58 -19.39
CA TRP A 348 -7.67 -12.36 -18.68
C TRP A 348 -6.93 -12.65 -17.37
N GLY A 349 -7.55 -13.43 -16.48
CA GLY A 349 -6.98 -13.72 -15.16
C GLY A 349 -5.64 -14.43 -15.23
N LEU A 350 -5.53 -15.49 -16.06
CA LEU A 350 -4.27 -16.23 -16.17
C LEU A 350 -3.15 -15.44 -16.87
N ALA A 351 -3.50 -14.63 -17.88
CA ALA A 351 -2.51 -13.82 -18.57
C ALA A 351 -1.97 -12.71 -17.66
N ILE A 352 -2.83 -11.99 -16.94
CA ILE A 352 -2.41 -10.96 -15.98
C ILE A 352 -1.62 -11.58 -14.83
N GLN A 353 -2.06 -12.69 -14.24
CA GLN A 353 -1.28 -13.39 -13.21
C GLN A 353 0.14 -13.73 -13.69
N LEU A 354 0.28 -14.23 -14.91
CA LEU A 354 1.60 -14.55 -15.46
C LEU A 354 2.44 -13.30 -15.72
N TYR A 355 1.83 -12.17 -16.07
CA TYR A 355 2.51 -10.88 -16.17
C TYR A 355 2.92 -10.35 -14.79
N GLU A 356 2.03 -10.34 -13.80
CA GLU A 356 2.34 -9.93 -12.42
C GLU A 356 3.41 -10.81 -11.77
N ALA A 357 3.49 -12.09 -12.15
CA ALA A 357 4.58 -12.98 -11.75
C ALA A 357 5.96 -12.55 -12.26
N THR A 358 6.03 -11.60 -13.20
CA THR A 358 7.28 -10.98 -13.65
C THR A 358 7.63 -9.70 -12.89
N LEU A 359 6.67 -9.08 -12.20
CA LEU A 359 6.84 -7.81 -11.48
C LEU A 359 7.47 -8.03 -10.10
N ILE A 360 8.67 -8.63 -10.09
CA ILE A 360 9.41 -8.99 -8.89
C ILE A 360 10.46 -7.92 -8.57
N SER A 361 10.32 -7.28 -7.42
CA SER A 361 11.24 -6.30 -6.84
C SER A 361 12.10 -7.00 -5.78
N ASP A 362 13.31 -7.39 -6.19
CA ASP A 362 14.23 -8.25 -5.43
C ASP A 362 15.69 -7.76 -5.39
N ASP A 363 15.95 -6.50 -5.76
CA ASP A 363 17.30 -5.92 -5.83
C ASP A 363 17.38 -4.53 -5.15
N SER A 364 16.65 -4.36 -4.06
CA SER A 364 16.73 -3.15 -3.23
C SER A 364 18.09 -3.00 -2.54
N ARG A 365 18.38 -1.82 -2.00
CA ARG A 365 19.62 -1.58 -1.21
C ARG A 365 19.70 -2.50 0.00
N TYR A 366 18.55 -2.79 0.62
CA TYR A 366 18.46 -3.80 1.68
C TYR A 366 18.88 -5.20 1.17
N ASP A 367 18.37 -5.64 0.01
CA ASP A 367 18.72 -6.96 -0.55
C ASP A 367 20.24 -7.04 -0.81
N GLN A 368 20.84 -5.98 -1.37
CA GLN A 368 22.28 -5.89 -1.59
C GLN A 368 23.08 -6.01 -0.28
N TYR A 369 22.61 -5.40 0.80
CA TYR A 369 23.26 -5.44 2.12
C TYR A 369 23.23 -6.82 2.76
N VAL A 370 22.09 -7.51 2.73
CA VAL A 370 21.96 -8.86 3.29
C VAL A 370 22.69 -9.89 2.43
N GLU A 371 22.83 -9.67 1.12
CA GLU A 371 23.63 -10.49 0.21
C GLU A 371 25.15 -10.23 0.32
N GLY A 372 25.58 -9.22 1.09
CA GLY A 372 26.96 -9.04 1.51
C GLY A 372 27.59 -7.68 1.19
N ASP A 373 26.91 -6.78 0.48
CA ASP A 373 27.40 -5.41 0.28
C ASP A 373 27.15 -4.56 1.53
N LYS A 374 28.10 -4.62 2.47
CA LYS A 374 28.01 -3.89 3.74
C LYS A 374 28.04 -2.36 3.60
N TYR A 375 28.26 -1.82 2.41
CA TYR A 375 28.20 -0.39 2.13
C TYR A 375 26.88 0.05 1.48
N ALA A 376 25.97 -0.89 1.19
CA ALA A 376 24.68 -0.56 0.60
C ALA A 376 23.77 0.22 1.56
N LEU A 377 23.93 0.04 2.88
CA LEU A 377 23.20 0.77 3.93
C LEU A 377 24.13 1.68 4.75
N THR A 378 23.57 2.79 5.25
CA THR A 378 24.20 3.71 6.20
C THR A 378 24.04 3.22 7.64
N ASP A 379 24.79 3.80 8.58
CA ASP A 379 24.66 3.47 10.01
C ASP A 379 23.26 3.78 10.57
N GLU A 380 22.60 4.85 10.07
CA GLU A 380 21.23 5.20 10.46
C GLU A 380 20.21 4.17 9.94
N GLU A 381 20.37 3.72 8.69
CA GLU A 381 19.52 2.68 8.12
C GLU A 381 19.70 1.34 8.82
N ILE A 382 20.94 1.00 9.24
CA ILE A 382 21.23 -0.18 10.06
C ILE A 382 20.56 -0.05 11.44
N LYS A 383 20.65 1.11 12.10
CA LYS A 383 19.93 1.38 13.35
C LYS A 383 18.42 1.22 13.17
N GLY A 384 17.88 1.71 12.05
CA GLY A 384 16.48 1.53 11.67
C GLY A 384 16.09 0.05 11.53
N MET A 385 16.95 -0.74 10.89
CA MET A 385 16.76 -2.19 10.75
C MET A 385 16.78 -2.91 12.10
N GLU A 386 17.69 -2.54 13.02
CA GLU A 386 17.73 -3.08 14.39
C GLU A 386 16.46 -2.73 15.17
N LEU A 387 15.97 -1.49 15.04
CA LEU A 387 14.71 -1.06 15.63
C LEU A 387 13.53 -1.84 15.05
N PHE A 388 13.51 -2.08 13.74
CA PHE A 388 12.45 -2.82 13.05
C PHE A 388 12.27 -4.24 13.60
N VAL A 389 13.39 -4.92 13.90
CA VAL A 389 13.39 -6.28 14.46
C VAL A 389 13.20 -6.27 15.98
N GLY A 390 13.81 -5.33 16.68
CA GLY A 390 13.78 -5.24 18.15
C GLY A 390 12.63 -4.38 18.67
N LYS A 391 12.96 -3.16 19.12
CA LYS A 391 12.05 -2.27 19.86
C LYS A 391 10.74 -1.96 19.13
N GLY A 392 10.79 -1.82 17.81
CA GLY A 392 9.64 -1.51 16.97
C GLY A 392 8.73 -2.69 16.69
N LYS A 393 9.19 -3.94 16.93
CA LYS A 393 8.43 -5.19 16.72
C LYS A 393 7.81 -5.37 15.33
N CYS A 394 8.24 -4.59 14.34
CA CYS A 394 7.62 -4.55 13.01
C CYS A 394 7.72 -5.92 12.32
N ILE A 395 8.82 -6.63 12.59
CA ILE A 395 9.08 -7.99 12.10
C ILE A 395 7.99 -9.00 12.48
N ASN A 396 7.24 -8.78 13.57
CA ASN A 396 6.23 -9.72 14.04
C ASN A 396 5.06 -9.86 13.05
N CYS A 397 4.83 -8.86 12.19
CA CYS A 397 3.85 -8.93 11.11
C CYS A 397 4.50 -8.84 9.72
N HIS A 398 5.59 -8.08 9.61
CA HIS A 398 6.33 -7.85 8.37
C HIS A 398 7.60 -8.70 8.27
N SER A 399 7.43 -10.02 8.32
CA SER A 399 8.52 -11.00 8.26
C SER A 399 8.78 -11.55 6.86
N GLY A 400 9.88 -12.32 6.74
CA GLY A 400 10.25 -13.02 5.53
C GLY A 400 10.81 -12.12 4.42
N PRO A 401 11.21 -12.70 3.29
CA PRO A 401 11.71 -11.95 2.13
C PRO A 401 10.76 -10.86 1.64
N GLU A 402 9.45 -11.10 1.71
CA GLU A 402 8.39 -10.21 1.25
C GLU A 402 8.05 -9.10 2.24
N PHE A 403 8.56 -9.15 3.47
CA PHE A 403 8.13 -8.27 4.57
C PHE A 403 6.61 -8.31 4.80
N SER A 404 6.01 -9.51 4.78
CA SER A 404 4.59 -9.73 5.03
C SER A 404 4.31 -11.18 5.45
N LYS A 405 3.57 -11.35 6.56
CA LYS A 405 2.99 -12.63 6.97
C LYS A 405 1.81 -13.12 6.11
N ALA A 406 1.39 -12.36 5.09
CA ALA A 406 0.30 -12.75 4.19
C ALA A 406 0.78 -13.36 2.85
N ALA A 407 2.06 -13.77 2.77
CA ALA A 407 2.69 -14.27 1.56
C ALA A 407 2.59 -15.81 1.39
N THR A 408 2.64 -16.27 0.14
CA THR A 408 2.50 -17.66 -0.36
C THR A 408 3.72 -18.53 -0.09
N HIS A 409 4.88 -17.92 0.20
CA HIS A 409 6.09 -18.65 0.60
C HIS A 409 6.02 -19.25 2.01
N LEU A 410 4.94 -18.93 2.74
CA LEU A 410 4.41 -19.78 3.79
C LEU A 410 3.85 -21.05 3.14
N ASN A 411 4.74 -22.00 2.86
CA ASN A 411 4.39 -23.33 2.37
C ASN A 411 3.28 -23.94 3.24
N PRO A 412 2.08 -24.26 2.67
CA PRO A 412 1.11 -25.13 3.34
C PRO A 412 1.70 -26.50 3.70
N GLU A 413 2.81 -26.87 3.04
CA GLU A 413 3.55 -28.12 3.28
C GLU A 413 4.67 -28.00 4.34
N GLN A 414 4.94 -26.81 4.91
CA GLN A 414 5.98 -26.62 5.95
C GLN A 414 5.50 -26.00 7.27
N GLN A 415 4.20 -25.75 7.46
CA GLN A 415 3.59 -25.52 8.78
C GLN A 415 4.23 -24.42 9.66
N GLU A 416 4.74 -23.32 9.10
CA GLU A 416 5.03 -22.13 9.91
C GLU A 416 3.79 -21.23 9.96
N GLY A 417 2.92 -21.51 10.95
CA GLY A 417 1.78 -20.68 11.34
C GLY A 417 0.52 -20.89 10.51
N GLY A 418 -0.29 -21.89 10.84
CA GLY A 418 -1.50 -22.28 10.11
C GLY A 418 -2.40 -21.12 9.67
N LEU A 419 -3.28 -21.36 8.69
CA LEU A 419 -4.17 -20.33 8.14
C LEU A 419 -5.14 -19.74 9.19
N VAL A 420 -5.36 -20.48 10.27
CA VAL A 420 -6.06 -20.05 11.47
C VAL A 420 -5.11 -20.25 12.64
N GLU A 421 -5.00 -19.24 13.50
CA GLU A 421 -4.14 -19.25 14.69
C GLU A 421 -4.92 -18.80 15.93
N ARG A 422 -4.34 -18.98 17.13
CA ARG A 422 -4.90 -18.51 18.40
C ARG A 422 -3.86 -17.73 19.19
N MET A 423 -4.16 -16.46 19.49
CA MET A 423 -3.29 -15.58 20.28
C MET A 423 -4.06 -14.84 21.38
N ILE A 424 -3.33 -14.24 22.32
CA ILE A 424 -3.90 -13.27 23.27
C ILE A 424 -4.05 -11.94 22.55
N MET A 425 -5.24 -11.36 22.56
CA MET A 425 -5.51 -10.06 21.94
C MET A 425 -5.15 -8.89 22.88
N GLY A 426 -5.23 -7.64 22.40
CA GLY A 426 -4.94 -6.44 23.18
C GLY A 426 -5.80 -6.25 24.45
N ASP A 427 -6.92 -6.97 24.58
CA ASP A 427 -7.76 -7.02 25.79
C ASP A 427 -7.36 -8.12 26.80
N ASN A 428 -6.24 -8.81 26.56
CA ASN A 428 -5.74 -9.97 27.31
C ASN A 428 -6.63 -11.22 27.28
N ASN A 429 -7.62 -11.28 26.38
CA ASN A 429 -8.40 -12.50 26.16
C ASN A 429 -7.92 -13.22 24.90
N ALA A 430 -7.97 -14.55 24.90
CA ALA A 430 -7.66 -15.35 23.72
C ALA A 430 -8.71 -15.16 22.62
N ALA A 431 -8.28 -15.18 21.36
CA ALA A 431 -9.15 -15.28 20.21
C ALA A 431 -8.46 -16.04 19.07
N ILE A 432 -9.27 -16.66 18.21
CA ILE A 432 -8.81 -17.22 16.95
C ILE A 432 -8.86 -16.18 15.82
N TYR A 433 -7.93 -16.23 14.88
CA TYR A 433 -7.80 -15.25 13.79
C TYR A 433 -7.15 -15.86 12.55
N ASP A 434 -7.26 -15.16 11.41
CA ASP A 434 -6.60 -15.56 10.17
C ASP A 434 -5.15 -15.05 10.18
N ASN A 435 -4.18 -15.96 10.12
CA ASN A 435 -2.77 -15.55 10.08
C ASN A 435 -2.50 -14.65 8.84
N GLY A 436 -1.72 -13.59 9.06
CA GLY A 436 -1.44 -12.56 8.04
C GLY A 436 -2.53 -11.50 7.88
N PHE A 437 -3.55 -11.48 8.75
CA PHE A 437 -4.59 -10.46 8.81
C PHE A 437 -4.74 -9.93 10.23
N TYR A 438 -4.56 -8.62 10.41
CA TYR A 438 -4.56 -8.00 11.73
C TYR A 438 -5.41 -6.74 11.76
N ASN A 439 -6.05 -6.50 12.89
CA ASN A 439 -6.63 -5.21 13.23
C ASN A 439 -5.58 -4.44 14.04
N ILE A 440 -5.10 -3.34 13.48
CA ILE A 440 -4.08 -2.46 14.11
C ILE A 440 -4.68 -1.13 14.59
N GLY A 441 -6.01 -1.01 14.57
CA GLY A 441 -6.72 0.21 14.98
C GLY A 441 -6.46 1.38 14.04
N VAL A 442 -6.54 1.21 12.72
CA VAL A 442 -6.47 2.35 11.78
C VAL A 442 -7.75 3.18 11.86
N ARG A 443 -8.91 2.51 11.83
CA ARG A 443 -10.27 3.07 11.91
C ARG A 443 -11.16 2.11 12.72
N PRO A 444 -12.28 2.59 13.30
CA PRO A 444 -13.35 1.78 13.86
C PRO A 444 -13.79 0.62 12.94
N THR A 445 -14.11 -0.55 13.52
CA THR A 445 -14.42 -1.79 12.79
C THR A 445 -15.76 -1.66 12.11
N LYS A 446 -16.64 -0.84 12.69
CA LYS A 446 -17.93 -0.48 12.10
C LYS A 446 -17.78 0.32 10.82
N GLU A 447 -16.66 1.00 10.56
CA GLU A 447 -16.44 1.77 9.34
C GLU A 447 -15.95 0.89 8.19
N ASP A 448 -15.18 -0.16 8.49
CA ASP A 448 -14.84 -1.22 7.53
C ASP A 448 -14.55 -2.53 8.25
N ILE A 449 -15.43 -3.52 8.03
CA ILE A 449 -15.34 -4.83 8.68
C ILE A 449 -14.16 -5.67 8.14
N GLY A 450 -13.58 -5.30 6.98
CA GLY A 450 -12.41 -5.96 6.41
C GLY A 450 -12.66 -7.44 6.09
N LEU A 451 -11.75 -8.30 6.56
CA LEU A 451 -11.83 -9.76 6.44
C LEU A 451 -13.08 -10.37 7.12
N GLY A 452 -13.67 -9.66 8.07
CA GLY A 452 -14.92 -10.04 8.71
C GLY A 452 -16.16 -9.92 7.80
N GLY A 453 -16.00 -9.58 6.53
CA GLY A 453 -17.09 -9.60 5.56
C GLY A 453 -17.51 -11.01 5.13
N ASP A 454 -18.60 -11.07 4.36
CA ASP A 454 -19.06 -12.25 3.63
C ASP A 454 -18.94 -12.04 2.12
N ASP A 455 -18.88 -13.13 1.36
CA ASP A 455 -18.99 -13.11 -0.09
C ASP A 455 -20.46 -12.86 -0.55
N PRO A 456 -20.72 -12.69 -1.86
CA PRO A 456 -22.07 -12.45 -2.38
C PRO A 456 -23.12 -13.54 -2.08
N TRP A 457 -22.68 -14.75 -1.67
CA TRP A 457 -23.57 -15.86 -1.32
C TRP A 457 -23.72 -16.04 0.21
N GLY A 458 -23.11 -15.14 1.01
CA GLY A 458 -23.16 -15.19 2.46
C GLY A 458 -22.17 -16.17 3.09
N ASN A 459 -21.13 -16.61 2.36
CA ASN A 459 -20.04 -17.38 2.98
C ASN A 459 -18.99 -16.43 3.57
N PRO A 460 -18.47 -16.72 4.78
CA PRO A 460 -17.45 -15.87 5.39
C PRO A 460 -16.18 -15.76 4.54
N LEU A 461 -15.63 -14.55 4.46
CA LEU A 461 -14.33 -14.34 3.83
C LEU A 461 -13.20 -15.00 4.64
N SER A 462 -13.28 -14.95 5.97
CA SER A 462 -12.26 -15.46 6.89
C SER A 462 -12.25 -16.98 6.99
N PHE A 463 -11.05 -17.56 7.05
CA PHE A 463 -10.89 -18.99 7.33
C PHE A 463 -11.25 -19.31 8.77
N THR A 464 -11.07 -18.38 9.70
CA THR A 464 -11.46 -18.53 11.10
C THR A 464 -12.95 -18.80 11.25
N ARG A 465 -13.81 -17.99 10.60
CA ARG A 465 -15.26 -18.21 10.67
C ARG A 465 -15.68 -19.47 9.92
N GLN A 466 -15.00 -19.82 8.83
CA GLN A 466 -15.21 -21.11 8.18
C GLN A 466 -14.78 -22.28 9.10
N ALA A 467 -13.69 -22.17 9.86
CA ALA A 467 -13.26 -23.19 10.82
C ALA A 467 -14.30 -23.36 11.96
N GLN A 468 -14.91 -22.27 12.41
CA GLN A 468 -16.02 -22.33 13.37
C GLN A 468 -17.27 -23.01 12.77
N GLN A 469 -17.57 -22.76 11.50
CA GLN A 469 -18.63 -23.46 10.78
C GLN A 469 -18.33 -24.97 10.66
N MET A 470 -17.10 -25.35 10.36
CA MET A 470 -16.64 -26.76 10.34
C MET A 470 -16.77 -27.40 11.72
N ALA A 471 -16.35 -26.72 12.79
CA ALA A 471 -16.49 -27.18 14.17
C ALA A 471 -17.97 -27.37 14.57
N ALA A 472 -18.88 -26.58 13.99
CA ALA A 472 -20.33 -26.73 14.14
C ALA A 472 -20.93 -27.85 13.25
N GLY A 473 -20.11 -28.61 12.51
CA GLY A 473 -20.54 -29.66 11.60
C GLY A 473 -21.14 -29.17 10.28
N LYS A 474 -20.88 -27.90 9.90
CA LYS A 474 -21.32 -27.35 8.61
C LYS A 474 -20.25 -27.59 7.53
N ASN A 475 -20.71 -27.71 6.29
CA ASN A 475 -19.83 -27.70 5.13
C ASN A 475 -19.42 -26.27 4.79
N VAL A 476 -18.14 -26.07 4.44
CA VAL A 476 -17.60 -24.78 4.01
C VAL A 476 -17.08 -24.86 2.57
N PRO A 477 -17.06 -23.74 1.83
CA PRO A 477 -16.69 -23.75 0.41
C PRO A 477 -15.17 -23.88 0.17
N ASP A 478 -14.34 -23.32 1.05
CA ASP A 478 -12.89 -23.41 0.89
C ASP A 478 -12.34 -24.70 1.51
N SER A 479 -11.28 -25.24 0.92
CA SER A 479 -10.56 -26.38 1.48
C SER A 479 -9.28 -25.88 2.12
N PHE A 480 -9.19 -26.03 3.44
CA PHE A 480 -8.02 -25.71 4.23
C PHE A 480 -7.98 -26.61 5.47
N GLU A 481 -6.83 -26.71 6.09
CA GLU A 481 -6.64 -27.42 7.35
C GLU A 481 -6.26 -26.43 8.45
N VAL A 482 -6.65 -26.76 9.69
CA VAL A 482 -6.27 -26.00 10.87
C VAL A 482 -5.29 -26.87 11.66
N ASP A 483 -4.04 -26.44 11.74
CA ASP A 483 -3.04 -27.08 12.59
C ASP A 483 -3.08 -26.47 13.99
N HIS A 484 -3.81 -27.09 14.91
CA HIS A 484 -3.91 -26.59 16.28
C HIS A 484 -2.60 -26.69 17.10
N ASN A 485 -1.55 -27.32 16.56
CA ASN A 485 -0.27 -27.45 17.27
C ASN A 485 0.53 -26.14 17.22
N THR A 486 0.23 -25.27 16.25
CA THR A 486 0.91 -23.98 16.06
C THR A 486 0.33 -22.86 16.92
N PHE A 487 -0.82 -23.10 17.58
CA PHE A 487 -1.49 -22.11 18.41
C PHE A 487 -0.60 -21.64 19.57
N GLU A 488 -0.42 -20.31 19.68
CA GLU A 488 0.35 -19.69 20.76
C GLU A 488 -0.33 -19.86 22.13
N VAL A 489 -1.67 -19.91 22.12
CA VAL A 489 -2.51 -20.11 23.31
C VAL A 489 -3.23 -21.45 23.21
N ASP A 490 -3.22 -22.23 24.29
CA ASP A 490 -3.85 -23.56 24.37
C ASP A 490 -3.47 -24.47 23.17
N PRO A 491 -2.17 -24.76 22.97
CA PRO A 491 -1.73 -25.60 21.85
C PRO A 491 -2.38 -26.99 21.92
N ASN A 492 -2.66 -27.56 20.74
CA ASN A 492 -3.38 -28.83 20.52
C ASN A 492 -4.90 -28.78 20.81
N GLU A 493 -5.45 -27.67 21.30
CA GLU A 493 -6.90 -27.54 21.50
C GLU A 493 -7.61 -27.14 20.20
N PRO A 494 -8.53 -27.96 19.65
CA PRO A 494 -9.22 -27.65 18.39
C PRO A 494 -10.13 -26.42 18.50
N VAL A 495 -10.41 -25.80 17.36
CA VAL A 495 -11.35 -24.67 17.25
C VAL A 495 -12.75 -25.09 17.69
N LYS A 496 -13.42 -24.25 18.49
CA LYS A 496 -14.82 -24.43 18.91
C LYS A 496 -15.75 -23.56 18.08
N SER A 497 -16.98 -24.02 17.87
CA SER A 497 -17.97 -23.32 17.05
C SER A 497 -18.40 -21.96 17.60
N ASP A 498 -18.30 -21.77 18.91
CA ASP A 498 -18.69 -20.57 19.68
C ASP A 498 -17.48 -19.83 20.26
N GLU A 499 -16.27 -20.19 19.82
CA GLU A 499 -15.03 -19.55 20.25
C GLU A 499 -14.99 -18.07 19.87
N ARG A 500 -14.31 -17.24 20.68
CA ARG A 500 -14.08 -15.85 20.32
C ARG A 500 -13.16 -15.78 19.10
N ASN A 501 -13.51 -14.99 18.09
CA ASN A 501 -12.65 -14.70 16.95
C ASN A 501 -12.31 -13.20 16.85
N ALA A 502 -11.22 -12.89 16.14
CA ALA A 502 -10.70 -11.53 15.93
C ALA A 502 -10.48 -11.23 14.43
N VAL A 503 -11.54 -11.35 13.63
CA VAL A 503 -11.47 -11.11 12.16
C VAL A 503 -12.10 -9.80 11.71
N ASP A 504 -12.90 -9.15 12.56
CA ASP A 504 -13.55 -7.89 12.21
C ASP A 504 -12.57 -6.71 12.34
N GLY A 505 -12.51 -5.89 11.29
CA GLY A 505 -11.52 -4.80 11.15
C GLY A 505 -10.11 -5.30 10.84
N SER A 506 -9.94 -6.59 10.53
CA SER A 506 -8.64 -7.18 10.19
C SER A 506 -8.37 -7.07 8.69
N PHE A 507 -7.16 -6.65 8.34
CA PHE A 507 -6.72 -6.49 6.96
C PHE A 507 -5.41 -7.21 6.69
N LYS A 508 -5.23 -7.61 5.43
CA LYS A 508 -4.03 -8.28 4.94
C LYS A 508 -2.79 -7.43 5.22
N VAL A 509 -1.76 -8.03 5.82
CA VAL A 509 -0.45 -7.38 5.95
C VAL A 509 0.13 -7.07 4.56
N PRO A 510 0.34 -5.81 4.19
CA PRO A 510 0.97 -5.48 2.91
C PRO A 510 2.47 -5.76 2.96
N SER A 511 3.07 -6.07 1.81
CA SER A 511 4.53 -6.05 1.67
C SER A 511 5.05 -4.63 1.90
N LEU A 512 6.22 -4.49 2.53
CA LEU A 512 6.90 -3.20 2.69
C LEU A 512 7.89 -2.89 1.56
N ARG A 513 7.99 -3.75 0.54
CA ARG A 513 8.87 -3.49 -0.60
C ARG A 513 8.34 -2.33 -1.44
N ASN A 514 9.23 -1.41 -1.78
CA ASN A 514 8.92 -0.15 -2.46
C ASN A 514 7.95 0.77 -1.71
N VAL A 515 7.79 0.60 -0.39
CA VAL A 515 6.81 1.36 0.41
C VAL A 515 7.02 2.88 0.29
N GLU A 516 8.25 3.35 0.05
CA GLU A 516 8.56 4.76 -0.22
C GLU A 516 7.75 5.36 -1.39
N LEU A 517 7.40 4.54 -2.39
CA LEU A 517 6.81 4.99 -3.65
C LEU A 517 5.29 4.70 -3.74
N THR A 518 4.68 4.15 -2.68
CA THR A 518 3.31 3.62 -2.74
C THR A 518 2.38 4.29 -1.72
N GLY A 519 2.66 5.55 -1.37
CA GLY A 519 1.74 6.37 -0.59
C GLY A 519 0.53 6.83 -1.45
N PRO A 520 -0.57 7.27 -0.82
CA PRO A 520 -0.78 7.33 0.63
C PRO A 520 -0.89 5.95 1.27
N TYR A 521 -0.81 5.88 2.59
CA TYR A 521 -0.60 4.63 3.34
C TYR A 521 -1.87 4.15 4.05
N MET A 522 -1.84 2.88 4.46
CA MET A 522 -2.95 2.11 5.05
C MET A 522 -4.03 1.72 4.04
N HIS A 523 -4.95 0.84 4.44
CA HIS A 523 -6.05 0.37 3.59
C HIS A 523 -7.03 1.48 3.20
N ASN A 524 -7.02 2.61 3.90
CA ASN A 524 -7.87 3.78 3.66
C ASN A 524 -7.10 5.01 3.15
N GLY A 525 -5.78 4.93 2.97
CA GLY A 525 -5.00 6.05 2.46
C GLY A 525 -4.89 7.24 3.42
N SER A 526 -5.16 7.05 4.72
CA SER A 526 -5.30 8.14 5.72
C SER A 526 -4.00 8.82 6.15
N MET A 527 -2.84 8.42 5.62
CA MET A 527 -1.53 8.97 5.96
C MET A 527 -0.72 9.23 4.70
N SER A 528 -0.05 10.37 4.60
CA SER A 528 0.70 10.75 3.40
C SER A 528 2.21 10.49 3.50
N THR A 529 2.74 10.25 4.71
CA THR A 529 4.19 10.04 4.92
C THR A 529 4.51 8.80 5.73
N LEU A 530 5.67 8.18 5.49
CA LEU A 530 6.14 7.06 6.32
C LEU A 530 6.34 7.48 7.79
N PHE A 531 6.67 8.75 8.04
CA PHE A 531 6.79 9.27 9.40
C PHE A 531 5.44 9.29 10.14
N GLN A 532 4.34 9.58 9.45
CA GLN A 532 3.00 9.46 10.03
C GLN A 532 2.67 8.00 10.36
N VAL A 533 3.03 7.06 9.48
CA VAL A 533 2.88 5.61 9.72
C VAL A 533 3.67 5.15 10.94
N VAL A 534 4.95 5.51 11.04
CA VAL A 534 5.79 5.16 12.21
C VAL A 534 5.26 5.82 13.48
N THR A 535 4.78 7.07 13.41
CA THR A 535 4.16 7.76 14.55
C THR A 535 2.86 7.08 15.00
N PHE A 536 2.07 6.54 14.05
CA PHE A 536 0.88 5.75 14.34
C PHE A 536 1.22 4.46 15.12
N TYR A 537 2.23 3.71 14.67
CA TYR A 537 2.68 2.53 15.41
C TYR A 537 3.28 2.90 16.76
N ASN A 538 4.04 4.00 16.84
CA ASN A 538 4.67 4.45 18.08
C ASN A 538 3.65 4.72 19.20
N ARG A 539 2.50 5.32 18.87
CA ARG A 539 1.42 5.56 19.84
C ARG A 539 0.57 4.31 20.15
N GLY A 540 0.78 3.21 19.44
CA GLY A 540 -0.03 1.99 19.56
C GLY A 540 -1.37 2.06 18.84
N GLY A 541 -1.41 2.58 17.61
CA GLY A 541 -2.62 2.64 16.80
C GLY A 541 -3.56 3.81 17.16
N ASN A 542 -4.76 3.83 16.57
CA ASN A 542 -5.81 4.77 16.94
C ASN A 542 -6.79 4.13 17.92
N ARG A 543 -7.38 4.96 18.78
CA ARG A 543 -8.45 4.59 19.70
C ARG A 543 -9.69 5.43 19.41
N GLU A 544 -10.89 4.85 19.54
CA GLU A 544 -12.15 5.60 19.60
C GLU A 544 -12.16 6.50 20.86
N ASP A 545 -12.79 7.68 20.79
CA ASP A 545 -12.77 8.66 21.90
C ASP A 545 -13.15 8.00 23.24
N MET A 546 -12.34 8.26 24.27
CA MET A 546 -12.56 7.82 25.67
C MET A 546 -13.96 8.15 26.19
N MET A 547 -14.61 9.17 25.62
CA MET A 547 -15.89 9.68 26.08
C MET A 547 -17.10 8.89 25.58
N GLU A 548 -16.96 8.03 24.57
CA GLU A 548 -18.11 7.42 23.90
C GLU A 548 -18.38 5.95 24.24
N GLY A 549 -17.42 5.22 24.82
CA GLY A 549 -17.69 3.90 25.42
C GLY A 549 -18.43 2.91 24.48
N HIS A 550 -18.21 3.02 23.16
CA HIS A 550 -19.09 2.42 22.15
C HIS A 550 -18.88 0.92 21.89
N GLY A 551 -18.02 0.26 22.67
CA GLY A 551 -17.85 -1.20 22.60
C GLY A 551 -17.39 -1.68 21.22
N ASP A 552 -16.73 -0.83 20.43
CA ASP A 552 -16.12 -1.23 19.17
C ASP A 552 -14.80 -1.98 19.42
N SER A 553 -14.54 -2.99 18.59
CA SER A 553 -13.43 -3.93 18.81
C SER A 553 -12.05 -3.38 18.43
N THR A 554 -11.97 -2.16 17.92
CA THR A 554 -10.77 -1.56 17.31
C THR A 554 -9.69 -1.08 18.25
N GLY A 555 -9.98 -0.96 19.54
CA GLY A 555 -8.99 -0.62 20.56
C GLY A 555 -9.63 -0.16 21.86
N PHE A 556 -9.51 -0.99 22.90
CA PHE A 556 -9.97 -0.75 24.28
C PHE A 556 -11.41 -0.23 24.45
N GLY A 557 -12.37 -1.17 24.40
CA GLY A 557 -13.74 -1.04 24.91
C GLY A 557 -14.04 -2.10 25.98
N GLU A 558 -15.17 -1.98 26.70
CA GLU A 558 -15.51 -2.84 27.85
C GLU A 558 -15.77 -4.32 27.51
N ASN A 559 -15.75 -4.74 26.24
CA ASN A 559 -15.82 -6.15 25.82
C ASN A 559 -15.04 -6.42 24.50
N GLY A 560 -14.06 -7.33 24.50
CA GLY A 560 -13.63 -8.10 23.32
C GLY A 560 -12.82 -7.37 22.22
N SER A 561 -11.71 -6.71 22.52
CA SER A 561 -10.91 -5.99 21.50
C SER A 561 -10.18 -6.92 20.51
N ASN A 562 -10.38 -6.70 19.21
CA ASN A 562 -9.71 -7.40 18.12
C ASN A 562 -8.31 -6.83 17.81
N LEU A 563 -7.89 -5.79 18.52
CA LEU A 563 -6.58 -5.19 18.34
C LEU A 563 -5.48 -6.22 18.62
N ASP A 564 -4.51 -6.31 17.71
CA ASP A 564 -3.32 -7.14 17.89
C ASP A 564 -2.54 -6.74 19.17
N PRO A 565 -2.06 -7.69 19.98
CA PRO A 565 -1.40 -7.40 21.26
C PRO A 565 -0.13 -6.56 21.14
N ASP A 566 0.58 -6.62 20.00
CA ASP A 566 1.79 -5.84 19.79
C ASP A 566 1.52 -4.36 19.45
N ILE A 567 0.26 -3.98 19.27
CA ILE A 567 -0.16 -2.60 19.03
C ILE A 567 -0.33 -1.84 20.35
N ASN A 568 0.81 -1.50 20.95
CA ASN A 568 0.96 -0.73 22.18
C ASN A 568 2.01 0.39 22.00
N ASN A 569 2.14 1.27 22.99
CA ASN A 569 3.10 2.37 22.90
C ASN A 569 4.54 1.83 22.89
N LEU A 570 5.29 2.12 21.82
CA LEU A 570 6.64 1.62 21.60
C LEU A 570 7.73 2.47 22.29
N GLY A 571 7.38 3.68 22.73
CA GLY A 571 8.31 4.60 23.38
C GLY A 571 9.50 5.00 22.50
N LEU A 572 9.31 5.07 21.17
CA LEU A 572 10.34 5.49 20.23
C LEU A 572 10.60 6.99 20.36
N THR A 573 11.88 7.34 20.45
CA THR A 573 12.36 8.71 20.33
C THR A 573 12.20 9.23 18.90
N LEU A 574 12.30 10.54 18.73
CA LEU A 574 12.25 11.16 17.40
C LEU A 574 13.33 10.60 16.45
N GLU A 575 14.55 10.40 16.95
CA GLU A 575 15.67 9.84 16.19
C GLU A 575 15.40 8.39 15.78
N GLU A 576 14.84 7.56 16.67
CA GLU A 576 14.47 6.18 16.35
C GLU A 576 13.36 6.12 15.28
N LYS A 577 12.38 7.04 15.33
CA LYS A 577 11.34 7.14 14.30
C LYS A 577 11.94 7.47 12.93
N TYR A 578 12.89 8.40 12.86
CA TYR A 578 13.59 8.72 11.60
C TYR A 578 14.44 7.56 11.10
N ALA A 579 15.18 6.88 11.99
CA ALA A 579 15.96 5.71 11.61
C ALA A 579 15.09 4.60 11.01
N LEU A 580 13.91 4.33 11.59
CA LEU A 580 12.93 3.39 11.01
C LEU A 580 12.47 3.83 9.60
N VAL A 581 12.15 5.10 9.41
CA VAL A 581 11.78 5.63 8.08
C VAL A 581 12.93 5.47 7.09
N ALA A 582 14.18 5.76 7.51
CA ALA A 582 15.36 5.57 6.69
C ALA A 582 15.49 4.10 6.25
N PHE A 583 15.36 3.15 7.18
CA PHE A 583 15.35 1.71 6.86
C PHE A 583 14.24 1.32 5.87
N LEU A 584 13.01 1.78 6.07
CA LEU A 584 11.89 1.46 5.17
C LEU A 584 12.15 1.91 3.72
N LYS A 585 12.85 3.03 3.53
CA LYS A 585 13.25 3.52 2.20
C LYS A 585 14.32 2.67 1.53
N THR A 586 15.09 1.89 2.29
CA THR A 586 16.07 0.95 1.73
C THR A 586 15.43 -0.24 1.01
N LEU A 587 14.13 -0.48 1.25
CA LEU A 587 13.32 -1.54 0.64
C LEU A 587 12.83 -1.18 -0.76
N THR A 588 13.20 0.00 -1.29
CA THR A 588 12.90 0.42 -2.65
C THR A 588 13.91 -0.15 -3.64
N ASP A 589 13.41 -0.83 -4.67
CA ASP A 589 14.23 -1.28 -5.80
C ASP A 589 14.36 -0.16 -6.82
N GLU A 590 15.60 0.20 -7.17
CA GLU A 590 15.87 1.28 -8.12
C GLU A 590 15.33 0.95 -9.53
N ARG A 591 15.13 -0.32 -9.89
CA ARG A 591 14.44 -0.66 -11.15
C ARG A 591 12.99 -0.19 -11.14
N VAL A 592 12.31 -0.21 -9.99
CA VAL A 592 10.94 0.31 -9.85
C VAL A 592 10.96 1.83 -9.97
N ARG A 593 11.83 2.51 -9.21
CA ARG A 593 11.95 3.99 -9.23
C ARG A 593 12.23 4.53 -10.64
N TRP A 594 13.02 3.80 -11.42
CA TRP A 594 13.38 4.17 -12.77
C TRP A 594 12.53 3.49 -13.86
N GLU A 595 11.48 2.75 -13.50
CA GLU A 595 10.62 1.97 -14.41
C GLU A 595 11.42 1.15 -15.44
N LYS A 596 12.53 0.55 -14.98
CA LYS A 596 13.37 -0.35 -15.79
C LYS A 596 12.73 -1.73 -15.82
N ALA A 597 13.06 -2.51 -16.85
CA ALA A 597 12.59 -3.89 -16.93
C ALA A 597 12.83 -4.67 -15.62
N PRO A 598 11.84 -5.42 -15.13
CA PRO A 598 10.57 -5.76 -15.78
C PRO A 598 9.43 -4.72 -15.62
N PHE A 599 9.68 -3.57 -14.98
CA PHE A 599 8.68 -2.54 -14.65
C PHE A 599 8.48 -1.50 -15.77
N ASP A 600 9.04 -1.73 -16.95
CA ASP A 600 8.80 -0.88 -18.12
C ASP A 600 7.37 -1.04 -18.65
N HIS A 601 6.81 -0.04 -19.32
CA HIS A 601 5.39 -0.07 -19.68
C HIS A 601 5.01 0.75 -20.93
N PRO A 602 3.86 0.42 -21.56
CA PRO A 602 3.18 1.26 -22.55
C PRO A 602 2.85 2.66 -22.02
N GLN A 603 2.56 3.58 -22.94
CA GLN A 603 1.99 4.88 -22.61
C GLN A 603 0.62 4.69 -21.97
N LEU A 604 0.21 5.60 -21.10
CA LEU A 604 -1.12 5.62 -20.53
C LEU A 604 -1.61 7.07 -20.44
N HIS A 605 -2.90 7.30 -20.62
CA HIS A 605 -3.52 8.57 -20.25
C HIS A 605 -4.51 8.28 -19.13
N VAL A 606 -4.37 8.99 -18.01
CA VAL A 606 -5.20 8.80 -16.82
C VAL A 606 -5.97 10.07 -16.51
N PRO A 607 -7.24 9.96 -16.09
CA PRO A 607 -7.94 11.12 -15.57
C PRO A 607 -7.30 11.54 -14.24
N VAL A 608 -7.21 12.84 -14.00
CA VAL A 608 -6.64 13.44 -12.78
C VAL A 608 -7.63 14.39 -12.10
N GLY A 609 -8.92 14.13 -12.30
CA GLY A 609 -10.03 14.90 -11.75
C GLY A 609 -10.75 15.69 -12.85
N ALA A 610 -11.69 16.54 -12.44
CA ALA A 610 -12.45 17.40 -13.31
C ALA A 610 -11.91 18.84 -13.33
N ILE A 611 -12.08 19.53 -14.45
CA ILE A 611 -11.78 20.96 -14.57
C ILE A 611 -12.62 21.74 -13.55
N GLY A 612 -11.94 22.48 -12.68
CA GLY A 612 -12.53 23.14 -11.51
C GLY A 612 -12.06 22.53 -10.19
N ASP A 613 -12.90 22.60 -9.18
CA ASP A 613 -12.62 22.17 -7.80
C ASP A 613 -13.86 21.52 -7.15
N GLU A 614 -13.85 21.35 -5.83
CA GLU A 614 -14.94 20.75 -5.06
C GLU A 614 -16.21 21.63 -4.97
N TYR A 615 -16.15 22.89 -5.40
CA TYR A 615 -17.28 23.83 -5.35
C TYR A 615 -17.94 24.03 -6.71
N ALA A 616 -17.15 24.00 -7.78
CA ALA A 616 -17.66 24.12 -9.14
C ALA A 616 -16.78 23.36 -10.13
N VAL A 617 -17.43 22.57 -10.99
CA VAL A 617 -16.80 21.87 -12.12
C VAL A 617 -17.46 22.28 -13.43
N THR A 618 -16.72 22.17 -14.52
CA THR A 618 -17.26 22.37 -15.88
C THR A 618 -18.09 21.14 -16.29
N ASP A 619 -19.33 21.34 -16.73
CA ASP A 619 -20.17 20.28 -17.32
C ASP A 619 -19.74 20.04 -18.77
N ASN A 620 -19.56 18.77 -19.17
CA ASN A 620 -19.26 18.40 -20.55
C ASN A 620 -20.47 18.43 -21.50
N GLY A 621 -21.65 18.79 -20.98
CA GLY A 621 -22.92 18.87 -21.71
C GLY A 621 -23.83 17.66 -21.53
N ASN A 622 -23.36 16.62 -20.83
CA ASN A 622 -24.09 15.37 -20.57
C ASN A 622 -24.37 15.14 -19.07
N GLY A 623 -24.26 16.19 -18.23
CA GLY A 623 -24.52 16.11 -16.80
C GLY A 623 -23.38 15.47 -16.00
N ILE A 624 -22.21 15.30 -16.61
CA ILE A 624 -20.98 14.84 -15.97
C ILE A 624 -19.85 15.83 -16.24
N ALA A 625 -18.84 15.80 -15.40
CA ALA A 625 -17.78 16.79 -15.42
C ALA A 625 -16.83 16.60 -16.61
N GLU A 626 -16.34 17.71 -17.17
CA GLU A 626 -15.23 17.73 -18.11
C GLU A 626 -13.93 17.40 -17.38
N GLU A 627 -13.15 16.48 -17.92
CA GLU A 627 -12.02 15.85 -17.24
C GLU A 627 -10.67 16.49 -17.59
N GLU A 628 -9.78 16.54 -16.60
CA GLU A 628 -8.36 16.77 -16.83
C GLU A 628 -7.64 15.42 -17.00
N TRP A 629 -6.79 15.32 -18.02
CA TRP A 629 -6.05 14.09 -18.34
C TRP A 629 -4.55 14.32 -18.24
N MET A 630 -3.84 13.33 -17.69
CA MET A 630 -2.39 13.30 -17.59
C MET A 630 -1.82 12.18 -18.45
N GLU A 631 -0.79 12.50 -19.24
CA GLU A 631 0.01 11.49 -19.94
C GLU A 631 1.03 10.88 -18.97
N VAL A 632 1.02 9.56 -18.88
CA VAL A 632 2.12 8.75 -18.36
C VAL A 632 2.91 8.24 -19.56
N PRO A 633 4.17 8.70 -19.75
CA PRO A 633 4.94 8.39 -20.95
C PRO A 633 5.28 6.90 -21.02
N MET A 634 5.32 6.32 -22.22
CA MET A 634 5.88 4.97 -22.38
C MET A 634 7.37 4.94 -22.03
N VAL A 635 7.80 3.85 -21.42
CA VAL A 635 9.21 3.57 -21.13
C VAL A 635 9.55 2.18 -21.62
N GLY A 636 10.73 2.03 -22.23
CA GLY A 636 11.25 0.71 -22.63
C GLY A 636 12.11 0.09 -21.54
N ALA A 637 12.76 -1.03 -21.82
CA ALA A 637 13.53 -1.79 -20.82
C ALA A 637 14.63 -0.98 -20.10
N GLY A 638 15.16 0.07 -20.72
CA GLY A 638 16.14 0.99 -20.11
C GLY A 638 15.55 1.98 -19.10
N GLY A 639 14.22 2.03 -18.97
CA GLY A 639 13.48 2.88 -18.04
C GLY A 639 13.51 4.37 -18.34
N ARG A 640 13.07 5.15 -17.36
CA ARG A 640 12.95 6.62 -17.38
C ARG A 640 14.25 7.33 -17.74
N TYR A 641 15.37 6.89 -17.18
CA TYR A 641 16.68 7.48 -17.45
C TYR A 641 17.04 7.43 -18.94
N ALA A 642 16.78 6.30 -19.61
CA ALA A 642 17.04 6.14 -21.05
C ALA A 642 16.17 7.06 -21.92
N LYS A 643 15.06 7.56 -21.38
CA LYS A 643 14.15 8.53 -22.01
C LYS A 643 14.44 9.99 -21.62
N GLY A 644 15.42 10.24 -20.75
CA GLY A 644 15.68 11.57 -20.19
C GLY A 644 14.59 12.05 -19.23
N LEU A 645 13.84 11.12 -18.63
CA LEU A 645 12.83 11.41 -17.61
C LEU A 645 13.46 11.32 -16.21
N SER A 646 13.02 12.19 -15.30
CA SER A 646 13.31 12.10 -13.86
C SER A 646 12.74 10.82 -13.26
N PRO A 647 13.29 10.28 -12.16
CA PRO A 647 12.71 9.13 -11.46
C PRO A 647 11.28 9.44 -10.98
N ILE A 648 10.49 8.40 -10.69
CA ILE A 648 9.23 8.62 -9.98
C ILE A 648 9.51 9.03 -8.53
N GLU A 649 8.68 9.93 -8.01
CA GLU A 649 8.83 10.54 -6.69
C GLU A 649 7.79 10.00 -5.70
N PRO A 650 8.09 9.93 -4.40
CA PRO A 650 7.12 9.57 -3.36
C PRO A 650 5.84 10.41 -3.41
N PHE A 651 4.74 9.87 -2.89
CA PHE A 651 3.47 10.58 -2.77
C PHE A 651 3.63 11.95 -2.09
N MET A 652 3.04 12.99 -2.68
CA MET A 652 3.17 14.39 -2.25
C MET A 652 4.60 14.89 -2.04
N ASN A 653 5.58 14.33 -2.77
CA ASN A 653 6.99 14.57 -2.54
C ASN A 653 7.33 14.39 -1.05
N ASP A 654 6.98 13.24 -0.47
CA ASP A 654 7.58 12.72 0.76
C ASP A 654 9.07 12.38 0.53
N LYS A 655 9.78 13.34 -0.08
CA LYS A 655 11.22 13.50 0.02
C LYS A 655 11.53 13.39 1.50
N PRO A 656 12.68 12.79 1.86
CA PRO A 656 13.19 12.94 3.20
C PRO A 656 12.97 14.40 3.57
N VAL A 657 12.19 14.64 4.63
CA VAL A 657 12.41 15.87 5.38
C VAL A 657 13.90 15.77 5.64
N SER A 658 14.72 16.58 4.98
CA SER A 658 16.13 16.56 5.33
C SER A 658 16.13 17.02 6.77
N SER A 659 16.28 16.04 7.64
CA SER A 659 16.14 16.23 9.07
C SER A 659 17.49 16.78 9.46
N VAL A 660 17.50 18.09 9.64
CA VAL A 660 18.63 18.74 10.28
C VAL A 660 18.49 18.46 11.76
N TYR A 661 19.44 17.76 12.33
CA TYR A 661 19.48 17.50 13.75
C TYR A 661 20.68 18.23 14.34
N ALA A 662 20.39 19.22 15.17
CA ALA A 662 21.39 19.93 15.94
C ALA A 662 21.68 19.15 17.23
N LYS A 663 22.95 18.88 17.53
CA LYS A 663 23.38 18.12 18.71
C LYS A 663 23.98 19.03 19.77
N ASP A 664 23.79 18.66 21.04
CA ASP A 664 24.36 19.42 22.16
C ASP A 664 25.90 19.44 22.12
N ASP A 665 26.49 20.61 22.43
CA ASP A 665 27.94 20.82 22.47
C ASP A 665 28.47 21.07 23.88
N TYR A 666 29.70 20.62 24.15
CA TYR A 666 30.33 20.73 25.47
C TYR A 666 31.77 21.29 25.44
N PRO A 667 31.99 22.52 24.94
CA PRO A 667 33.33 23.13 24.91
C PRO A 667 33.82 23.45 26.33
N SER A 668 35.14 23.49 26.52
CA SER A 668 35.76 23.83 27.81
C SER A 668 36.76 24.98 27.69
N VAL A 669 36.85 25.81 28.72
CA VAL A 669 37.75 26.97 28.78
C VAL A 669 38.25 27.21 30.20
N LYS A 670 39.41 27.85 30.34
CA LYS A 670 39.89 28.37 31.63
C LYS A 670 39.36 29.77 31.89
N TYR A 671 39.14 30.11 33.15
CA TYR A 671 38.78 31.46 33.57
C TYR A 671 39.78 32.50 33.01
N ARG A 672 39.26 33.59 32.42
CA ARG A 672 40.01 34.65 31.69
C ARG A 672 40.65 34.23 30.36
N TYR A 673 40.39 33.03 29.88
CA TYR A 673 40.76 32.60 28.54
C TYR A 673 39.53 32.58 27.62
N LYS A 674 39.81 32.36 26.34
CA LYS A 674 38.81 32.17 25.30
C LYS A 674 38.92 30.78 24.70
N VAL A 675 37.79 30.24 24.26
CA VAL A 675 37.70 29.00 23.49
C VAL A 675 36.98 29.28 22.18
N THR A 676 37.43 28.65 21.10
CA THR A 676 36.76 28.65 19.80
C THR A 676 36.33 27.23 19.50
N PHE A 677 35.07 27.05 19.09
CA PHE A 677 34.45 25.76 18.81
C PHE A 677 33.42 25.91 17.68
N ASP A 678 33.12 24.81 17.00
CA ASP A 678 32.17 24.75 15.89
C ASP A 678 30.97 23.89 16.29
N VAL A 679 29.80 24.52 16.42
CA VAL A 679 28.56 23.84 16.86
C VAL A 679 27.97 23.00 15.73
N THR A 680 28.39 23.19 14.49
CA THR A 680 27.91 22.40 13.35
C THR A 680 28.70 21.12 13.12
N SER A 681 29.80 20.94 13.87
CA SER A 681 30.75 19.84 13.66
C SER A 681 30.21 18.45 14.03
N ASN A 682 29.19 18.40 14.90
CA ASN A 682 28.49 17.20 15.34
C ASN A 682 27.02 17.16 14.86
N ASP A 683 26.57 18.19 14.15
CA ASP A 683 25.23 18.28 13.58
C ASP A 683 25.10 17.37 12.35
N TYR A 684 23.87 16.94 12.08
CA TYR A 684 23.57 16.00 11.00
C TYR A 684 22.47 16.55 10.09
N ALA A 685 22.58 16.34 8.79
CA ALA A 685 21.53 16.63 7.83
C ALA A 685 21.40 15.45 6.87
N ASP A 686 20.23 14.79 6.87
CA ASP A 686 19.96 13.67 5.98
C ASP A 686 19.76 14.16 4.53
N GLY A 687 20.44 13.53 3.58
CA GLY A 687 20.36 13.84 2.15
C GLY A 687 20.78 15.27 1.76
N ALA A 688 21.33 16.05 2.70
CA ALA A 688 21.66 17.46 2.55
C ALA A 688 22.98 17.80 3.25
N THR A 689 23.45 19.04 3.12
CA THR A 689 24.59 19.54 3.91
C THR A 689 24.11 20.61 4.89
N ILE A 690 24.69 20.67 6.08
CA ILE A 690 24.44 21.77 7.03
C ILE A 690 24.78 23.12 6.37
N ASP A 691 23.84 24.05 6.36
CA ASP A 691 24.12 25.44 6.00
C ASP A 691 24.72 26.15 7.21
N MET A 692 26.06 26.14 7.29
CA MET A 692 26.82 26.73 8.39
C MET A 692 26.56 28.23 8.61
N ASN A 693 26.00 28.94 7.62
CA ASN A 693 25.67 30.36 7.73
C ASN A 693 24.28 30.59 8.37
N SER A 694 23.49 29.52 8.55
CA SER A 694 22.12 29.58 9.05
C SER A 694 21.98 29.38 10.55
N VAL A 695 23.09 29.17 11.27
CA VAL A 695 23.09 28.99 12.73
C VAL A 695 22.50 30.21 13.43
N ASN A 696 21.39 29.99 14.13
CA ASN A 696 20.62 31.01 14.81
C ASN A 696 20.60 30.74 16.32
N VAL A 697 21.16 31.67 17.11
CA VAL A 697 21.12 31.59 18.58
C VAL A 697 19.73 31.98 19.08
N ILE A 698 19.06 31.06 19.77
CA ILE A 698 17.71 31.28 20.32
C ILE A 698 17.79 32.03 21.65
N ASN A 699 18.59 31.51 22.58
CA ASN A 699 18.88 32.16 23.86
C ASN A 699 20.39 32.20 24.07
N GLY A 700 20.95 33.41 24.19
CA GLY A 700 22.37 33.63 24.44
C GLY A 700 22.78 33.35 25.89
N PRO A 701 24.10 33.22 26.17
CA PRO A 701 24.59 33.02 27.53
C PRO A 701 24.47 34.31 28.35
N ASP A 702 24.35 34.17 29.67
CA ASP A 702 24.30 35.32 30.60
C ASP A 702 25.52 36.23 30.38
N PRO A 703 25.32 37.51 30.01
CA PRO A 703 26.41 38.46 29.75
C PRO A 703 27.35 38.68 30.94
N LEU A 704 26.91 38.38 32.16
CA LEU A 704 27.73 38.49 33.37
C LEU A 704 28.75 37.35 33.50
N LEU A 705 28.57 36.24 32.77
CA LEU A 705 29.44 35.06 32.81
C LEU A 705 30.54 35.11 31.75
N GLY A 706 30.26 35.73 30.59
CA GLY A 706 31.23 35.88 29.52
C GLY A 706 30.64 36.54 28.27
N LYS A 707 31.48 36.66 27.23
CA LYS A 707 31.10 37.22 25.93
C LYS A 707 31.14 36.12 24.87
N LEU A 708 30.06 35.98 24.11
CA LEU A 708 29.95 35.09 22.95
C LEU A 708 30.08 35.90 21.65
N GLU A 709 30.90 35.44 20.72
CA GLU A 709 31.12 36.02 19.40
C GLU A 709 30.81 34.94 18.34
N ASN A 710 29.90 35.23 17.40
CA ASN A 710 29.55 34.35 16.28
C ASN A 710 30.37 34.77 15.04
N HIS A 711 31.02 33.81 14.38
CA HIS A 711 31.84 34.06 13.18
C HIS A 711 31.06 33.91 11.86
N GLY A 712 29.80 33.45 11.91
CA GLY A 712 28.93 33.32 10.73
C GLY A 712 29.25 32.12 9.85
N ASN A 713 29.93 31.10 10.38
CA ASN A 713 30.37 29.90 9.65
C ASN A 713 30.23 28.63 10.50
N GLY A 714 29.24 28.59 11.41
CA GLY A 714 29.08 27.52 12.40
C GLY A 714 29.96 27.66 13.64
N SER A 715 31.05 28.45 13.59
CA SER A 715 31.95 28.60 14.73
C SER A 715 31.65 29.79 15.64
N PHE A 716 31.94 29.62 16.93
CA PHE A 716 31.81 30.63 17.97
C PHE A 716 33.11 30.78 18.76
N THR A 717 33.36 31.99 19.27
CA THR A 717 34.35 32.25 20.32
C THR A 717 33.66 32.68 21.60
N TYR A 718 33.96 32.00 22.70
CA TYR A 718 33.50 32.40 24.04
C TYR A 718 34.67 32.86 24.90
N THR A 719 34.52 34.03 25.55
CA THR A 719 35.50 34.58 26.51
C THR A 719 34.90 34.57 27.91
N ALA A 720 35.49 33.77 28.81
CA ALA A 720 35.00 33.62 30.18
C ALA A 720 35.42 34.80 31.08
N THR A 721 34.45 35.52 31.66
CA THR A 721 34.67 36.63 32.60
C THR A 721 34.38 36.26 34.05
N ARG A 722 33.80 35.08 34.29
CA ARG A 722 33.65 34.44 35.61
C ARG A 722 34.02 32.96 35.55
N ALA A 723 34.44 32.39 36.68
CA ALA A 723 34.68 30.96 36.84
C ALA A 723 33.36 30.22 37.13
N LYS A 724 32.45 30.24 36.15
CA LYS A 724 31.15 29.58 36.20
C LYS A 724 30.73 29.16 34.79
N ASP A 725 30.17 27.96 34.67
CA ASP A 725 29.64 27.43 33.41
C ASP A 725 28.59 28.35 32.80
N ALA A 726 28.55 28.40 31.47
CA ALA A 726 27.58 29.17 30.71
C ALA A 726 26.88 28.28 29.69
N THR A 727 25.62 28.59 29.39
CA THR A 727 24.81 27.83 28.43
C THR A 727 24.16 28.76 27.42
N PHE A 728 24.00 28.30 26.18
CA PHE A 728 23.16 28.94 25.18
C PHE A 728 22.50 27.91 24.29
N THR A 729 21.47 28.30 23.54
CA THR A 729 20.72 27.41 22.64
C THR A 729 20.75 27.90 21.21
N TYR A 730 20.75 27.01 20.23
CA TYR A 730 20.76 27.35 18.81
C TYR A 730 19.88 26.41 17.98
N THR A 731 19.56 26.86 16.76
CA THR A 731 19.05 26.04 15.65
C THR A 731 19.92 26.27 14.41
N VAL A 732 19.87 25.36 13.46
CA VAL A 732 20.57 25.46 12.17
C VAL A 732 19.66 24.91 11.06
N LYS A 733 19.94 25.29 9.81
CA LYS A 733 19.29 24.76 8.62
C LYS A 733 20.25 23.94 7.78
N ASP A 734 19.70 23.19 6.83
CA ASP A 734 20.46 22.54 5.77
C ASP A 734 20.42 23.34 4.46
N SER A 735 21.08 22.79 3.44
CA SER A 735 21.14 23.29 2.07
C SER A 735 19.78 23.35 1.37
N TYR A 736 18.72 22.74 1.92
CA TYR A 736 17.36 22.82 1.40
C TYR A 736 16.47 23.78 2.21
N GLY A 737 16.99 24.35 3.31
CA GLY A 737 16.33 25.34 4.13
C GLY A 737 15.47 24.75 5.27
N ASN A 738 15.54 23.44 5.51
CA ASN A 738 14.81 22.80 6.62
C ASN A 738 15.49 23.12 7.95
N LEU A 739 14.70 23.35 9.01
CA LEU A 739 15.17 23.84 10.30
C LEU A 739 15.34 22.70 11.32
N SER A 740 16.41 22.75 12.10
CA SER A 740 16.70 21.77 13.14
C SER A 740 15.85 21.90 14.40
N ASN A 741 15.93 20.87 15.26
CA ASN A 741 15.61 21.01 16.69
C ASN A 741 16.48 22.08 17.37
N VAL A 742 16.09 22.49 18.58
CA VAL A 742 16.92 23.35 19.44
C VAL A 742 17.97 22.49 20.14
N ALA A 743 19.23 22.84 19.98
CA ALA A 743 20.37 22.23 20.68
C ALA A 743 20.95 23.18 21.73
N THR A 744 21.55 22.60 22.77
CA THR A 744 22.16 23.33 23.89
C THR A 744 23.67 23.22 23.86
N VAL A 745 24.34 24.36 23.93
CA VAL A 745 25.78 24.44 24.17
C VAL A 745 26.03 24.68 25.65
N THR A 746 26.79 23.79 26.29
CA THR A 746 27.22 23.91 27.70
C THR A 746 28.73 24.13 27.79
N ILE A 747 29.12 25.37 28.08
CA ILE A 747 30.52 25.78 28.16
C ILE A 747 31.04 25.55 29.58
N LYS A 748 31.94 24.58 29.75
CA LYS A 748 32.59 24.27 31.04
C LYS A 748 33.72 25.25 31.33
N VAL A 749 33.64 25.98 32.45
CA VAL A 749 34.67 26.95 32.85
C VAL A 749 35.46 26.43 34.05
N SER A 750 36.72 26.09 33.79
CA SER A 750 37.68 25.62 34.81
C SER A 750 38.55 26.75 35.35
N TYR A 751 39.11 26.55 36.54
CA TYR A 751 40.06 27.48 37.16
C TYR A 751 41.44 27.46 36.51
#